data_AF-A0A9K3P7Y4-F1
#
_entry.id   AF-A0A9K3P7Y4-F1
#
_cell.length_a   1.000
_cell.length_b   1.000
_cell.length_c   1.000
_cell.angle_alpha   90.00
_cell.angle_beta   90.00
_cell.angle_gamma   90.00
#
_symmetry.space_group_name_H-M   'P 1'
#
loop_
_entity.id
_entity.type
_entity.pdbx_description
1 polymer ?
#
loop_
_entity_poly.entity_id
_entity_poly.type
_entity_poly.pdbx_seq_one_letter_code
_entity_poly.pdbx_strand_id
1 'polypeptide(L)'
;MCRVTSQTQTDENAQTTTGIRNVVIAGAGPAGLLLTALLMQRNQELPEPLYNIILVDGRDDLSQFSMEELKKSFRSWMLGLAGHGCSALRTCHGLYEEYCKKVGIELTSLSIHIGSKEFTQSATPEEMKDTDNENFIIDRNFIVAAIARFVDDAKKQPHNNNLCQTLYQHKLMYVDYDQRRVLVRSVIDANNEFYLPYDLLVGCDGVRSVVREAMVKRHSTFEMDVGDIFQAFKAVHVERPDTVKEASLHLLPACFPDMLGIALPETGNMLNISMGVPRHLFDQLAPDLKSDDPKVVAEYTRKNFQAFQLEDYDDFAQQWVDQPWNRTGQVHCNFYHSNEINVVLMGDAAHATSPSIGMGMNTALRDAAVFYNLLQQHKDDFSIVLPSFSQLRVKEGNSLTDLAMNLYCMDTKQQMVETIHMVVRTTLHKMIPNIIAEHPQNMIGRVKFNLSDVYQQATTLGIMQKHRRINDTIRHEYFEESTGMITKRRNGLRRWNNPLSLSNSIIVVLLLVLFQPFFKSLLVEAATDQTLNYQRYAVYPPYCADPTEMATRTIPPLEAITENGDDAPTTKLVHVTAVIRHGARTPTHPKECWSGYWDEPDGVWDCNVKTMLSSRPYTSPSAGESLLLVEKVYDAFRGESADSIYKNQLNGTCQEAQLIEQGVQQQISNGMALRDAYIYDGSNDNQDSRLRLFDTTEKGMYPFQEPVLRYRSDDDQRTLASGQILLTTMFEQELNSYRTAEGRNPVIPHHTADRHVDILSPKAGCPTHKEAERQALGSKEYQDFIQSDESKNVLRLLKEGVGIANPTGSLVDCLMTAICTDRSLPPALDDFGKEEQDDVWTKEYGSHRFQRVVDYMIQNHTIINRYNDGQWSKVVMAPMWAEIMDYMMPSLLPDDNNDRVKFALYSGHDSTLAPLMASLSPRLWNATSFPWYASMMIIEIHERRSHDPSSVRPEFFFRLIYNGETLTWLVDGCPEFAHLCDVSVLTDRVLSFATRKNGGCGSNEDGDDTVPSSADDDDDVAIRFQERLNETLVNHPIMVIVVSMITSFVVGSLLTFCLVMWCRRRQPLRKQRDQSDLVQDSDMNTSDMEEPDIVID
;
A
#
# COMPACT_ATOMS: atom_id res chain seq x y z
N MET A 1 -45.28 -22.68 -19.76
CA MET A 1 -45.56 -23.28 -21.09
C MET A 1 -44.43 -22.82 -22.01
N CYS A 2 -43.61 -23.64 -22.66
CA CYS A 2 -43.59 -25.08 -22.95
C CYS A 2 -42.16 -25.64 -22.73
N ARG A 3 -42.08 -26.91 -22.31
CA ARG A 3 -40.86 -27.73 -22.27
C ARG A 3 -40.39 -28.05 -23.69
N VAL A 4 -39.07 -28.08 -23.91
CA VAL A 4 -38.43 -29.08 -24.77
C VAL A 4 -37.20 -29.62 -24.03
N THR A 5 -37.22 -30.92 -23.81
CA THR A 5 -36.11 -31.76 -23.37
C THR A 5 -35.28 -32.21 -24.57
N SER A 6 -33.95 -32.15 -24.49
CA SER A 6 -33.06 -33.04 -25.24
C SER A 6 -31.90 -33.49 -24.35
N GLN A 7 -31.83 -34.81 -24.14
CA GLN A 7 -30.68 -35.52 -23.56
C GLN A 7 -29.55 -35.67 -24.59
N THR A 8 -28.39 -36.14 -24.10
CA THR A 8 -27.17 -36.63 -24.78
C THR A 8 -26.19 -35.50 -25.15
N GLN A 9 -24.87 -35.58 -24.92
CA GLN A 9 -24.00 -36.71 -24.60
C GLN A 9 -22.68 -36.13 -24.04
N THR A 10 -22.10 -36.78 -23.04
CA THR A 10 -20.69 -36.60 -22.66
C THR A 10 -19.81 -37.18 -23.76
N ASP A 11 -19.01 -36.36 -24.42
CA ASP A 11 -17.86 -36.80 -25.21
C ASP A 11 -16.62 -36.01 -24.77
N GLU A 12 -15.81 -36.65 -23.93
CA GLU A 12 -14.36 -36.45 -23.92
C GLU A 12 -13.83 -36.90 -25.28
N ASN A 13 -13.40 -35.95 -26.11
CA ASN A 13 -12.37 -36.19 -27.11
C ASN A 13 -11.82 -34.84 -27.59
N ALA A 14 -10.52 -34.64 -27.37
CA ALA A 14 -9.76 -33.56 -27.97
C ALA A 14 -9.83 -33.67 -29.50
N GLN A 15 -10.73 -32.91 -30.12
CA GLN A 15 -10.74 -32.72 -31.57
C GLN A 15 -9.63 -31.74 -31.94
N THR A 16 -8.50 -32.29 -32.40
CA THR A 16 -7.60 -31.59 -33.33
C THR A 16 -8.40 -31.21 -34.58
N THR A 17 -8.90 -29.98 -34.65
CA THR A 17 -9.57 -29.45 -35.85
C THR A 17 -8.55 -29.20 -36.95
N THR A 18 -8.51 -30.11 -37.93
CA THR A 18 -7.70 -30.07 -39.15
C THR A 18 -8.34 -29.18 -40.24
N GLY A 19 -8.60 -27.90 -39.93
CA GLY A 19 -9.18 -26.94 -40.88
C GLY A 19 -8.62 -25.53 -40.71
N ILE A 20 -8.60 -24.76 -41.82
CA ILE A 20 -8.22 -23.34 -41.81
C ILE A 20 -9.20 -22.57 -40.91
N ARG A 21 -8.67 -21.81 -39.96
CA ARG A 21 -9.42 -21.03 -38.97
C ARG A 21 -9.64 -19.60 -39.46
N ASN A 22 -10.86 -19.08 -39.35
CA ASN A 22 -11.20 -17.70 -39.68
C ASN A 22 -10.81 -16.75 -38.54
N VAL A 23 -9.88 -15.83 -38.81
CA VAL A 23 -9.47 -14.79 -37.87
C VAL A 23 -10.00 -13.45 -38.36
N VAL A 24 -10.94 -12.87 -37.63
CA VAL A 24 -11.46 -11.53 -37.94
C VAL A 24 -10.75 -10.51 -37.05
N ILE A 25 -10.08 -9.54 -37.66
CA ILE A 25 -9.39 -8.45 -36.97
C ILE A 25 -10.19 -7.17 -37.18
N ALA A 26 -10.74 -6.63 -36.10
CA ALA A 26 -11.49 -5.38 -36.12
C ALA A 26 -10.53 -4.21 -35.92
N GLY A 27 -10.27 -3.43 -36.97
CA GLY A 27 -9.45 -2.21 -36.93
C GLY A 27 -8.07 -2.36 -37.57
N ALA A 28 -7.83 -1.61 -38.63
CA ALA A 28 -6.55 -1.43 -39.32
C ALA A 28 -5.71 -0.32 -38.67
N GLY A 29 -5.55 -0.39 -37.35
CA GLY A 29 -4.57 0.39 -36.59
C GLY A 29 -3.20 -0.28 -36.57
N PRO A 30 -2.21 0.30 -35.85
CA PRO A 30 -0.88 -0.30 -35.71
C PRO A 30 -0.91 -1.76 -35.22
N ALA A 31 -1.66 -2.05 -34.15
CA ALA A 31 -1.78 -3.41 -33.61
C ALA A 31 -2.44 -4.40 -34.59
N GLY A 32 -3.58 -4.02 -35.18
CA GLY A 32 -4.33 -4.89 -36.09
C GLY A 32 -3.58 -5.19 -37.39
N LEU A 33 -2.91 -4.18 -37.96
CA LEU A 33 -2.09 -4.36 -39.16
C LEU A 33 -0.84 -5.20 -38.87
N LEU A 34 -0.14 -4.95 -37.75
CA LEU A 34 1.02 -5.76 -37.38
C LEU A 34 0.60 -7.22 -37.12
N LEU A 35 -0.51 -7.45 -36.41
CA LEU A 35 -1.00 -8.81 -36.20
C LEU A 35 -1.39 -9.49 -37.51
N THR A 36 -2.00 -8.76 -38.45
CA THR A 36 -2.31 -9.27 -39.80
C THR A 36 -1.03 -9.76 -40.48
N ALA A 37 0.02 -8.93 -40.49
CA ALA A 37 1.32 -9.29 -41.06
C ALA A 37 1.96 -10.51 -40.36
N LEU A 38 1.90 -10.57 -39.03
CA LEU A 38 2.45 -11.67 -38.23
C LEU A 38 1.69 -12.99 -38.44
N LEU A 39 0.36 -12.97 -38.56
CA LEU A 39 -0.41 -14.18 -38.88
C LEU A 39 -0.14 -14.66 -40.31
N MET A 40 0.10 -13.75 -41.25
CA MET A 40 0.54 -14.10 -42.60
C MET A 40 1.94 -14.70 -42.61
N GLN A 41 2.86 -14.20 -41.78
CA GLN A 41 4.16 -14.82 -41.57
C GLN A 41 4.01 -16.21 -40.92
N ARG A 42 3.11 -16.35 -39.94
CA ARG A 42 2.82 -17.63 -39.29
C ARG A 42 2.36 -18.69 -40.29
N ASN A 43 1.50 -18.32 -41.24
CA ASN A 43 1.07 -19.21 -42.33
C ASN A 43 2.23 -19.68 -43.22
N GLN A 44 3.29 -18.89 -43.37
CA GLN A 44 4.49 -19.25 -44.14
C GLN A 44 5.44 -20.16 -43.36
N GLU A 45 5.48 -20.01 -42.03
CA GLU A 45 6.32 -20.81 -41.14
C GLU A 45 5.75 -22.21 -40.89
N LEU A 46 4.44 -22.38 -41.07
CA LEU A 46 3.75 -23.65 -40.92
C LEU A 46 3.81 -24.48 -42.21
N PRO A 47 3.83 -25.83 -42.11
CA PRO A 47 3.82 -26.70 -43.30
C PRO A 47 2.59 -26.47 -44.19
N GLU A 48 1.45 -26.17 -43.57
CA GLU A 48 0.19 -25.85 -44.23
C GLU A 48 -0.38 -24.58 -43.58
N PRO A 49 -1.02 -23.69 -44.35
CA PRO A 49 -1.61 -22.47 -43.80
C PRO A 49 -2.73 -22.80 -42.82
N LEU A 50 -2.73 -22.12 -41.67
CA LEU A 50 -3.70 -22.36 -40.59
C LEU A 50 -4.78 -21.29 -40.51
N TYR A 51 -4.51 -20.07 -41.00
CA TYR A 51 -5.37 -18.92 -40.81
C TYR A 51 -5.91 -18.35 -42.12
N ASN A 52 -7.22 -18.13 -42.17
CA ASN A 52 -7.87 -17.22 -43.11
C ASN A 52 -8.14 -15.90 -42.39
N ILE A 53 -7.47 -14.82 -42.80
CA ILE A 53 -7.42 -13.56 -42.08
C ILE A 53 -8.35 -12.55 -42.76
N ILE A 54 -9.24 -11.91 -42.00
CA ILE A 54 -10.13 -10.86 -42.49
C ILE A 54 -9.94 -9.61 -41.63
N LEU A 55 -9.25 -8.62 -42.16
CA LEU A 55 -9.08 -7.32 -41.52
C LEU A 55 -10.23 -6.39 -41.93
N VAL A 56 -10.93 -5.81 -40.96
CA VAL A 56 -12.11 -4.94 -41.19
C VAL A 56 -11.83 -3.55 -40.63
N ASP A 57 -11.96 -2.50 -41.44
CA ASP A 57 -11.86 -1.10 -40.96
C ASP A 57 -12.85 -0.19 -41.68
N GLY A 58 -13.47 0.72 -40.94
CA GLY A 58 -14.45 1.65 -41.48
C GLY A 58 -13.85 2.82 -42.27
N ARG A 59 -12.52 2.98 -42.27
CA ARG A 59 -11.82 4.07 -42.94
C ARG A 59 -11.30 3.65 -44.31
N ASP A 60 -10.78 4.62 -45.04
CA ASP A 60 -10.07 4.41 -46.30
C ASP A 60 -8.75 3.65 -46.09
N ASP A 61 -8.33 2.95 -47.14
CA ASP A 61 -7.05 2.23 -47.16
C ASP A 61 -5.88 3.21 -47.36
N LEU A 62 -5.12 3.45 -46.30
CA LEU A 62 -3.97 4.36 -46.36
C LEU A 62 -2.81 3.79 -47.20
N SER A 63 -2.79 2.50 -47.56
CA SER A 63 -1.75 1.95 -48.42
C SER A 63 -1.77 2.57 -49.82
N GLN A 64 -2.97 2.95 -50.28
CA GLN A 64 -3.24 3.51 -51.61
C GLN A 64 -2.93 5.01 -51.73
N PHE A 65 -2.71 5.70 -50.60
CA PHE A 65 -2.52 7.14 -50.58
C PHE A 65 -1.07 7.47 -50.94
N SER A 66 -0.87 8.48 -51.77
CA SER A 66 0.43 9.09 -52.01
C SER A 66 0.94 9.84 -50.77
N MET A 67 2.23 10.17 -50.75
CA MET A 67 2.83 10.92 -49.64
C MET A 67 2.14 12.28 -49.42
N GLU A 68 1.73 12.96 -50.50
CA GLU A 68 1.05 14.26 -50.42
C GLU A 68 -0.39 14.13 -49.91
N GLU A 69 -1.09 13.03 -50.24
CA GLU A 69 -2.42 12.75 -49.70
C GLU A 69 -2.35 12.39 -48.21
N LEU A 70 -1.30 11.68 -47.77
CA LEU A 70 -1.08 11.37 -46.36
C LEU A 70 -0.84 12.63 -45.53
N LYS A 71 -0.03 13.57 -46.03
CA LYS A 71 0.23 14.87 -45.37
C LYS A 71 -1.03 15.74 -45.22
N LYS A 72 -1.92 15.70 -46.21
CA LYS A 72 -3.17 16.49 -46.21
C LYS A 72 -4.27 15.93 -45.30
N SER A 73 -4.05 14.76 -44.70
CA SER A 73 -5.02 14.15 -43.80
C SER A 73 -5.07 14.89 -42.46
N PHE A 74 -6.22 15.48 -42.12
CA PHE A 74 -6.49 16.31 -40.93
C PHE A 74 -6.36 15.59 -39.56
N ARG A 75 -5.80 14.38 -39.51
CA ARG A 75 -5.49 13.61 -38.28
C ARG A 75 -4.05 13.12 -38.25
N SER A 76 -3.11 13.89 -38.79
CA SER A 76 -1.70 13.65 -38.58
C SER A 76 -1.36 13.88 -37.10
N TRP A 77 -0.76 12.87 -36.48
CA TRP A 77 -0.23 12.95 -35.12
C TRP A 77 1.18 12.41 -35.15
N MET A 78 2.13 13.19 -34.67
CA MET A 78 3.51 12.74 -34.52
C MET A 78 3.63 11.88 -33.27
N LEU A 79 4.08 10.65 -33.44
CA LEU A 79 4.18 9.63 -32.39
C LEU A 79 5.64 9.25 -32.18
N GLY A 80 6.00 9.03 -30.91
CA GLY A 80 7.26 8.37 -30.57
C GLY A 80 7.18 6.88 -30.88
N LEU A 81 8.06 6.40 -31.75
CA LEU A 81 8.33 4.98 -31.94
C LEU A 81 9.65 4.66 -31.22
N ALA A 82 9.51 4.15 -30.00
CA ALA A 82 10.62 3.81 -29.12
C ALA A 82 11.04 2.35 -29.30
N GLY A 83 12.07 1.92 -28.57
CA GLY A 83 12.62 0.57 -28.64
C GLY A 83 11.57 -0.55 -28.56
N HIS A 84 10.52 -0.40 -27.73
CA HIS A 84 9.42 -1.37 -27.65
C HIS A 84 8.67 -1.53 -28.98
N GLY A 85 8.34 -0.41 -29.66
CA GLY A 85 7.65 -0.43 -30.93
C GLY A 85 8.54 -0.93 -32.07
N CYS A 86 9.80 -0.49 -32.11
CA CYS A 86 10.78 -0.97 -33.09
C CYS A 86 11.00 -2.48 -32.97
N SER A 87 11.21 -2.99 -31.75
CA SER A 87 11.36 -4.42 -31.48
C SER A 87 10.12 -5.23 -31.89
N ALA A 88 8.91 -4.72 -31.61
CA ALA A 88 7.67 -5.37 -32.04
C ALA A 88 7.54 -5.45 -33.57
N LEU A 89 7.88 -4.36 -34.29
CA LEU A 89 7.84 -4.35 -35.76
C LEU A 89 8.85 -5.33 -36.38
N ARG A 90 10.04 -5.44 -35.79
CA ARG A 90 11.08 -6.41 -36.22
C ARG A 90 10.71 -7.87 -36.03
N THR A 91 9.68 -8.16 -35.22
CA THR A 91 9.15 -9.53 -35.10
C THR A 91 8.60 -10.04 -36.45
N CYS A 92 8.15 -9.12 -37.31
CA CYS A 92 7.79 -9.44 -38.69
C CYS A 92 8.99 -9.17 -39.61
N HIS A 93 9.52 -10.20 -40.27
CA HIS A 93 10.73 -10.09 -41.08
C HIS A 93 10.56 -9.08 -42.23
N GLY A 94 11.50 -8.13 -42.34
CA GLY A 94 11.54 -7.12 -43.41
C GLY A 94 10.61 -5.92 -43.21
N LEU A 95 9.59 -6.01 -42.33
CA LEU A 95 8.61 -4.93 -42.13
C LEU A 95 9.27 -3.64 -41.62
N TYR A 96 10.15 -3.76 -40.62
CA TYR A 96 10.76 -2.59 -39.99
C TYR A 96 11.77 -1.92 -40.94
N GLU A 97 12.75 -2.68 -41.43
CA GLU A 97 13.87 -2.19 -42.23
C GLU A 97 13.43 -1.66 -43.59
N GLU A 98 12.47 -2.32 -44.25
CA GLU A 98 12.11 -2.00 -45.63
C GLU A 98 10.97 -0.99 -45.74
N TYR A 99 10.09 -0.90 -44.73
CA TYR A 99 8.91 -0.03 -44.78
C TYR A 99 8.91 1.02 -43.67
N CYS A 100 8.98 0.61 -42.40
CA CYS A 100 8.72 1.51 -41.27
C CYS A 100 9.86 2.50 -41.01
N LYS A 101 11.12 2.05 -41.04
CA LYS A 101 12.30 2.89 -40.77
C LYS A 101 12.45 4.05 -41.77
N LYS A 102 11.93 3.89 -42.99
CA LYS A 102 12.05 4.88 -44.08
C LYS A 102 11.11 6.08 -43.95
N VAL A 103 10.10 5.99 -43.07
CA VAL A 103 9.05 7.00 -42.93
C VAL A 103 9.09 7.72 -41.57
N GLY A 104 10.07 7.41 -40.73
CA GLY A 104 10.31 8.07 -39.45
C GLY A 104 11.58 8.94 -39.47
N ILE A 105 11.66 9.89 -38.54
CA ILE A 105 12.84 10.71 -38.27
C ILE A 105 13.53 10.16 -37.02
N GLU A 106 14.78 9.74 -37.15
CA GLU A 106 15.58 9.30 -36.02
C GLU A 106 15.96 10.50 -35.15
N LEU A 107 15.68 10.43 -33.85
CA LEU A 107 16.00 11.51 -32.92
C LEU A 107 17.50 11.51 -32.57
N THR A 108 18.12 12.68 -32.75
CA THR A 108 19.54 12.90 -32.40
C THR A 108 19.69 13.66 -31.09
N SER A 109 18.72 14.51 -30.75
CA SER A 109 18.76 15.35 -29.55
C SER A 109 17.39 15.56 -28.90
N LEU A 110 17.43 15.83 -27.60
CA LEU A 110 16.31 16.26 -26.78
C LEU A 110 16.65 17.65 -26.25
N SER A 111 15.76 18.60 -26.48
CA SER A 111 15.88 19.97 -26.00
C SER A 111 14.76 20.30 -25.02
N ILE A 112 15.10 20.94 -23.90
CA ILE A 112 14.14 21.43 -22.92
C ILE A 112 14.17 22.95 -22.95
N HIS A 113 13.03 23.57 -23.20
CA HIS A 113 12.86 25.01 -23.21
C HIS A 113 12.28 25.50 -21.88
N ILE A 114 12.95 26.45 -21.21
CA ILE A 114 12.44 27.11 -20.00
C ILE A 114 12.39 28.61 -20.29
N GLY A 115 11.20 29.10 -20.64
CA GLY A 115 11.05 30.43 -21.23
C GLY A 115 11.79 30.51 -22.56
N SER A 116 12.75 31.43 -22.68
CA SER A 116 13.60 31.63 -23.87
C SER A 116 14.95 30.91 -23.82
N LYS A 117 15.21 30.10 -22.78
CA LYS A 117 16.46 29.34 -22.64
C LYS A 117 16.27 27.90 -23.08
N GLU A 118 17.18 27.41 -23.91
CA GLU A 118 17.23 26.02 -24.37
C GLU A 118 18.35 25.25 -23.68
N PHE A 119 18.02 24.04 -23.20
CA PHE A 119 18.99 23.06 -22.73
C PHE A 119 18.92 21.82 -23.62
N THR A 120 19.98 21.55 -24.38
CA THR A 120 20.03 20.41 -25.30
C THR A 120 20.91 19.30 -24.75
N GLN A 121 20.43 18.06 -24.86
CA GLN A 121 21.20 16.84 -24.64
C GLN A 121 21.05 15.89 -25.83
N SER A 122 21.93 14.89 -25.93
CA SER A 122 21.72 13.82 -26.92
C SER A 122 20.46 13.01 -26.58
N ALA A 123 19.68 12.65 -27.59
CA ALA A 123 18.48 11.82 -27.43
C ALA A 123 18.83 10.37 -27.03
N THR A 124 20.06 9.94 -27.33
CA THR A 124 20.60 8.62 -27.02
C THR A 124 21.96 8.78 -26.30
N PRO A 125 22.00 8.61 -24.97
CA PRO A 125 23.27 8.53 -24.23
C PRO A 125 24.24 7.52 -24.85
N GLU A 126 25.54 7.75 -24.79
CA GLU A 126 26.54 6.84 -25.40
C GLU A 126 26.42 5.40 -24.90
N GLU A 127 26.04 5.21 -23.64
CA GLU A 127 25.76 3.91 -23.00
C GLU A 127 24.57 3.15 -23.63
N MET A 128 23.72 3.83 -24.41
CA MET A 128 22.54 3.25 -25.07
C MET A 128 22.75 2.96 -26.57
N LYS A 129 23.87 3.37 -27.16
CA LYS A 129 24.15 3.19 -28.61
C LYS A 129 24.34 1.74 -29.03
N ASP A 130 24.62 0.84 -28.08
CA ASP A 130 24.95 -0.58 -28.33
C ASP A 130 23.75 -1.53 -28.12
N THR A 131 22.55 -0.98 -28.00
CA THR A 131 21.31 -1.73 -27.73
C THR A 131 20.24 -1.30 -28.74
N ASP A 132 19.29 -2.18 -29.10
CA ASP A 132 18.18 -1.95 -30.06
C ASP A 132 17.20 -0.79 -29.69
N ASN A 133 17.65 0.19 -28.91
CA ASN A 133 16.95 1.37 -28.43
C ASN A 133 17.01 2.53 -29.44
N GLU A 134 16.65 2.27 -30.69
CA GLU A 134 16.40 3.34 -31.66
C GLU A 134 15.12 4.11 -31.28
N ASN A 135 15.15 5.44 -31.39
CA ASN A 135 14.02 6.31 -31.07
C ASN A 135 13.67 7.17 -32.29
N PHE A 136 12.48 6.92 -32.84
CA PHE A 136 11.97 7.64 -34.00
C PHE A 136 10.77 8.51 -33.63
N ILE A 137 10.61 9.60 -34.36
CA ILE A 137 9.35 10.32 -34.47
C ILE A 137 8.73 10.00 -35.82
N ILE A 138 7.46 9.61 -35.82
CA ILE A 138 6.77 9.16 -37.02
C ILE A 138 5.31 9.64 -37.02
N ASP A 139 4.84 10.04 -38.19
CA ASP A 139 3.43 10.35 -38.39
C ASP A 139 2.59 9.06 -38.32
N ARG A 140 1.51 9.10 -37.52
CA ARG A 140 0.53 8.02 -37.36
C ARG A 140 0.00 7.46 -38.68
N ASN A 141 -0.29 8.31 -39.66
CA ASN A 141 -0.79 7.87 -40.97
C ASN A 141 0.31 7.20 -41.79
N PHE A 142 1.56 7.66 -41.65
CA PHE A 142 2.69 7.14 -42.40
C PHE A 142 3.06 5.73 -41.92
N ILE A 143 3.13 5.51 -40.61
CA ILE A 143 3.39 4.17 -40.06
C ILE A 143 2.27 3.18 -40.43
N VAL A 144 1.02 3.62 -40.37
CA VAL A 144 -0.13 2.78 -40.75
C VAL A 144 -0.10 2.45 -42.24
N ALA A 145 0.17 3.43 -43.10
CA ALA A 145 0.35 3.19 -44.54
C ALA A 145 1.53 2.26 -44.82
N ALA A 146 2.65 2.40 -44.10
CA ALA A 146 3.83 1.56 -44.26
C ALA A 146 3.52 0.08 -43.94
N ILE A 147 2.88 -0.19 -42.80
CA ILE A 147 2.49 -1.57 -42.43
C ILE A 147 1.41 -2.11 -43.39
N ALA A 148 0.44 -1.29 -43.80
CA ALA A 148 -0.59 -1.71 -44.75
C ALA A 148 -0.01 -2.06 -46.13
N ARG A 149 0.96 -1.30 -46.64
CA ARG A 149 1.67 -1.62 -47.89
C ARG A 149 2.45 -2.93 -47.77
N PHE A 150 3.08 -3.18 -46.64
CA PHE A 150 3.71 -4.48 -46.38
C PHE A 150 2.69 -5.63 -46.42
N VAL A 151 1.52 -5.45 -45.78
CA VAL A 151 0.42 -6.45 -45.83
C VAL A 151 -0.03 -6.70 -47.27
N ASP A 152 -0.18 -5.66 -48.09
CA ASP A 152 -0.54 -5.80 -49.51
C ASP A 152 0.52 -6.53 -50.35
N ASP A 153 1.80 -6.31 -50.06
CA ASP A 153 2.88 -7.05 -50.72
C ASP A 153 2.97 -8.49 -50.23
N ALA A 154 2.80 -8.74 -48.94
CA ALA A 154 2.74 -10.07 -48.35
C ALA A 154 1.55 -10.90 -48.89
N LYS A 155 0.42 -10.25 -49.23
CA LYS A 155 -0.78 -10.89 -49.81
C LYS A 155 -0.51 -11.48 -51.20
N LYS A 156 0.45 -10.91 -51.95
CA LYS A 156 0.82 -11.36 -53.30
C LYS A 156 1.68 -12.63 -53.28
N GLN A 157 2.21 -13.01 -52.11
CA GLN A 157 3.07 -14.20 -51.99
C GLN A 157 2.23 -15.49 -52.14
N PRO A 158 2.75 -16.54 -52.81
CA PRO A 158 1.98 -17.74 -53.12
C PRO A 158 1.33 -18.42 -51.90
N HIS A 159 2.03 -18.44 -50.75
CA HIS A 159 1.56 -19.05 -49.51
C HIS A 159 0.39 -18.32 -48.84
N ASN A 160 0.17 -17.04 -49.14
CA ASN A 160 -0.89 -16.23 -48.54
C ASN A 160 -2.00 -15.85 -49.53
N ASN A 161 -1.87 -16.31 -50.78
CA ASN A 161 -2.81 -15.95 -51.83
C ASN A 161 -4.22 -16.49 -51.50
N ASN A 162 -5.22 -15.60 -51.47
CA ASN A 162 -6.60 -15.85 -51.04
C ASN A 162 -6.81 -16.21 -49.56
N LEU A 163 -5.81 -16.05 -48.69
CA LEU A 163 -5.92 -16.34 -47.24
C LEU A 163 -5.89 -15.08 -46.37
N CYS A 164 -5.83 -13.90 -46.98
CA CYS A 164 -5.94 -12.62 -46.29
C CYS A 164 -6.79 -11.64 -47.10
N GLN A 165 -7.88 -11.17 -46.51
CA GLN A 165 -8.78 -10.18 -47.07
C GLN A 165 -8.75 -8.89 -46.22
N THR A 166 -8.65 -7.75 -46.89
CA THR A 166 -8.75 -6.42 -46.25
C THR A 166 -10.06 -5.76 -46.69
N LEU A 167 -10.94 -5.47 -45.74
CA LEU A 167 -12.24 -4.85 -45.92
C LEU A 167 -12.22 -3.44 -45.34
N TYR A 168 -11.72 -2.49 -46.13
CA TYR A 168 -11.78 -1.06 -45.84
C TYR A 168 -13.15 -0.48 -46.18
N GLN A 169 -13.49 0.68 -45.62
CA GLN A 169 -14.83 1.29 -45.70
C GLN A 169 -15.96 0.33 -45.27
N HIS A 170 -15.64 -0.59 -44.36
CA HIS A 170 -16.56 -1.55 -43.77
C HIS A 170 -16.41 -1.52 -42.27
N LYS A 171 -17.47 -1.16 -41.55
CA LYS A 171 -17.45 -1.02 -40.10
C LYS A 171 -18.04 -2.26 -39.45
N LEU A 172 -17.36 -2.80 -38.45
CA LEU A 172 -17.93 -3.80 -37.55
C LEU A 172 -18.97 -3.11 -36.66
N MET A 173 -20.22 -3.58 -36.75
CA MET A 173 -21.37 -2.96 -36.08
C MET A 173 -21.80 -3.72 -34.83
N TYR A 174 -21.66 -5.05 -34.85
CA TYR A 174 -22.14 -5.92 -33.77
C TYR A 174 -21.38 -7.25 -33.76
N VAL A 175 -21.22 -7.82 -32.56
CA VAL A 175 -20.67 -9.18 -32.36
C VAL A 175 -21.79 -10.09 -31.87
N ASP A 176 -22.19 -11.04 -32.71
CA ASP A 176 -23.08 -12.14 -32.33
C ASP A 176 -22.21 -13.28 -31.79
N TYR A 177 -21.87 -13.17 -30.50
CA TYR A 177 -20.96 -14.09 -29.84
C TYR A 177 -21.56 -15.49 -29.63
N ASP A 178 -22.88 -15.63 -29.63
CA ASP A 178 -23.57 -16.92 -29.53
C ASP A 178 -23.39 -17.75 -30.82
N GLN A 179 -23.41 -17.08 -31.97
CA GLN A 179 -23.20 -17.72 -33.28
C GLN A 179 -21.77 -17.54 -33.82
N ARG A 180 -20.85 -16.95 -33.03
CA ARG A 180 -19.46 -16.65 -33.39
C ARG A 180 -19.34 -15.98 -34.77
N ARG A 181 -20.05 -14.87 -34.94
CA ARG A 181 -20.01 -14.06 -36.16
C ARG A 181 -20.13 -12.58 -35.85
N VAL A 182 -19.67 -11.74 -36.77
CA VAL A 182 -19.74 -10.28 -36.65
C VAL A 182 -20.56 -9.70 -37.78
N LEU A 183 -21.39 -8.70 -37.46
CA LEU A 183 -22.13 -7.92 -38.46
C LEU A 183 -21.23 -6.80 -38.97
N VAL A 184 -21.02 -6.76 -40.27
CA VAL A 184 -20.24 -5.74 -40.95
C VAL A 184 -21.14 -4.95 -41.89
N ARG A 185 -20.97 -3.62 -41.90
CA ARG A 185 -21.73 -2.69 -42.74
C ARG A 185 -20.78 -1.85 -43.60
N SER A 186 -21.08 -1.71 -44.88
CA SER A 186 -20.37 -0.75 -45.73
C SER A 186 -20.68 0.70 -45.31
N VAL A 187 -19.65 1.53 -45.27
CA VAL A 187 -19.77 2.96 -44.96
C VAL A 187 -20.35 3.73 -46.16
N ILE A 188 -20.16 3.23 -47.38
CA ILE A 188 -20.65 3.86 -48.62
C ILE A 188 -22.09 3.45 -48.91
N ASP A 189 -22.46 2.19 -48.65
CA ASP A 189 -23.82 1.69 -48.83
C ASP A 189 -24.33 1.05 -47.52
N ALA A 190 -25.15 1.80 -46.79
CA ALA A 190 -25.69 1.35 -45.51
C ALA A 190 -26.62 0.11 -45.64
N ASN A 191 -27.10 -0.23 -46.84
CA ASN A 191 -27.89 -1.46 -47.07
C ASN A 191 -27.02 -2.69 -47.31
N ASN A 192 -25.72 -2.50 -47.57
CA ASN A 192 -24.76 -3.58 -47.69
C ASN A 192 -24.26 -3.99 -46.29
N GLU A 193 -25.03 -4.88 -45.67
CA GLU A 193 -24.70 -5.53 -44.40
C GLU A 193 -24.63 -7.04 -44.56
N PHE A 194 -23.63 -7.66 -43.95
CA PHE A 194 -23.47 -9.11 -43.96
C PHE A 194 -22.77 -9.59 -42.69
N TYR A 195 -22.96 -10.87 -42.38
CA TYR A 195 -22.28 -11.53 -41.28
C TYR A 195 -20.99 -12.21 -41.75
N LEU A 196 -19.92 -12.07 -40.97
CA LEU A 196 -18.68 -12.81 -41.12
C LEU A 196 -18.50 -13.77 -39.94
N PRO A 197 -18.36 -15.08 -40.15
CA PRO A 197 -18.05 -16.02 -39.08
C PRO A 197 -16.60 -15.85 -38.62
N TYR A 198 -16.31 -16.21 -37.37
CA TYR A 198 -14.95 -16.20 -36.83
C TYR A 198 -14.69 -17.40 -35.92
N ASP A 199 -13.46 -17.89 -35.98
CA ASP A 199 -12.88 -18.83 -35.01
C ASP A 199 -12.07 -18.08 -33.93
N LEU A 200 -11.52 -16.91 -34.30
CA LEU A 200 -10.91 -15.93 -33.40
C LEU A 200 -11.32 -14.51 -33.83
N LEU A 201 -11.78 -13.71 -32.87
CA LEU A 201 -12.09 -12.30 -33.07
C LEU A 201 -11.08 -11.43 -32.30
N VAL A 202 -10.38 -10.56 -33.01
CA VAL A 202 -9.39 -9.64 -32.43
C VAL A 202 -9.92 -8.22 -32.44
N GLY A 203 -10.09 -7.63 -31.25
CA GLY A 203 -10.48 -6.24 -31.07
C GLY A 203 -9.27 -5.29 -31.08
N CYS A 204 -9.07 -4.61 -32.21
CA CYS A 204 -8.08 -3.53 -32.42
C CYS A 204 -8.78 -2.22 -32.86
N ASP A 205 -10.07 -2.08 -32.56
CA ASP A 205 -11.00 -1.06 -33.06
C ASP A 205 -11.07 0.20 -32.18
N GLY A 206 -10.11 0.35 -31.27
CA GLY A 206 -9.80 1.57 -30.54
C GLY A 206 -10.70 1.85 -29.34
N VAL A 207 -10.67 3.10 -28.87
CA VAL A 207 -11.34 3.54 -27.63
C VAL A 207 -12.83 3.18 -27.59
N ARG A 208 -13.53 3.18 -28.73
CA ARG A 208 -14.96 2.83 -28.85
C ARG A 208 -15.16 1.44 -29.44
N SER A 209 -14.45 0.46 -28.87
CA SER A 209 -14.42 -0.92 -29.37
C SER A 209 -15.77 -1.62 -29.24
N VAL A 210 -16.30 -2.08 -30.37
CA VAL A 210 -17.50 -2.93 -30.44
C VAL A 210 -17.18 -4.34 -29.94
N VAL A 211 -15.92 -4.79 -30.12
CA VAL A 211 -15.47 -6.09 -29.61
C VAL A 211 -15.40 -6.09 -28.07
N ARG A 212 -14.91 -5.00 -27.46
CA ARG A 212 -14.94 -4.84 -25.99
C ARG A 212 -16.36 -4.82 -25.45
N GLU A 213 -17.29 -4.13 -26.12
CA GLU A 213 -18.70 -4.15 -25.73
C GLU A 213 -19.30 -5.57 -25.72
N ALA A 214 -18.84 -6.45 -26.62
CA ALA A 214 -19.24 -7.86 -26.62
C ALA A 214 -18.76 -8.59 -25.35
N MET A 215 -17.54 -8.30 -24.89
CA MET A 215 -17.02 -8.85 -23.63
C MET A 215 -17.81 -8.37 -22.42
N VAL A 216 -18.15 -7.08 -22.35
CA VAL A 216 -19.01 -6.50 -21.29
C VAL A 216 -20.36 -7.21 -21.24
N LYS A 217 -20.96 -7.49 -22.40
CA LYS A 217 -22.27 -8.17 -22.47
C LYS A 217 -22.20 -9.65 -22.12
N ARG A 218 -21.09 -10.31 -22.47
CA ARG A 218 -20.93 -11.76 -22.28
C ARG A 218 -20.53 -12.12 -20.85
N HIS A 219 -19.66 -11.34 -20.24
CA HIS A 219 -18.99 -11.68 -18.98
C HIS A 219 -19.37 -10.72 -17.88
N SER A 220 -20.08 -11.20 -16.86
CA SER A 220 -20.42 -10.40 -15.68
C SER A 220 -19.19 -10.03 -14.83
N THR A 221 -18.08 -10.74 -14.99
CA THR A 221 -16.80 -10.50 -14.31
C THR A 221 -15.87 -9.57 -15.10
N PHE A 222 -16.22 -9.20 -16.34
CA PHE A 222 -15.43 -8.26 -17.12
C PHE A 222 -15.69 -6.84 -16.64
N GLU A 223 -14.66 -6.22 -16.09
CA GLU A 223 -14.70 -4.84 -15.62
C GLU A 223 -13.91 -3.97 -16.58
N MET A 224 -14.51 -2.84 -16.98
CA MET A 224 -13.83 -1.80 -17.72
C MET A 224 -14.11 -0.43 -17.13
N ASP A 225 -13.11 0.44 -17.19
CA ASP A 225 -13.26 1.87 -16.92
C ASP A 225 -12.97 2.66 -18.20
N VAL A 226 -13.81 3.63 -18.51
CA VAL A 226 -13.61 4.57 -19.62
C VAL A 226 -13.60 5.97 -19.04
N GLY A 227 -12.39 6.43 -18.71
CA GLY A 227 -12.14 7.74 -18.11
C GLY A 227 -11.79 8.81 -19.13
N ASP A 228 -11.76 10.05 -18.69
CA ASP A 228 -11.18 11.18 -19.42
C ASP A 228 -9.69 11.33 -19.06
N ILE A 229 -8.82 11.62 -20.04
CA ILE A 229 -7.40 11.91 -19.79
C ILE A 229 -7.18 13.23 -19.03
N PHE A 230 -8.25 13.99 -18.80
CA PHE A 230 -8.29 15.24 -18.03
C PHE A 230 -7.43 16.37 -18.59
N GLN A 231 -7.20 16.35 -19.90
CA GLN A 231 -6.48 17.39 -20.65
C GLN A 231 -7.30 17.88 -21.85
N ALA A 232 -7.04 19.13 -22.24
CA ALA A 232 -7.48 19.70 -23.49
C ALA A 232 -6.24 20.16 -24.28
N PHE A 233 -6.10 19.77 -25.54
CA PHE A 233 -4.92 20.08 -26.34
C PHE A 233 -5.23 20.30 -27.83
N LYS A 234 -4.31 20.97 -28.51
CA LYS A 234 -4.29 21.19 -29.96
C LYS A 234 -2.89 20.90 -30.50
N ALA A 235 -2.82 20.52 -31.78
CA ALA A 235 -1.57 20.27 -32.47
C ALA A 235 -1.58 20.96 -33.82
N VAL A 236 -0.49 21.67 -34.14
CA VAL A 236 -0.33 22.41 -35.39
C VAL A 236 0.97 21.99 -36.07
N HIS A 237 1.02 22.11 -37.39
CA HIS A 237 2.13 21.66 -38.22
C HIS A 237 2.73 22.89 -38.90
N VAL A 238 3.83 23.40 -38.38
CA VAL A 238 4.47 24.63 -38.85
C VAL A 238 5.78 24.33 -39.56
N GLU A 239 6.24 25.24 -40.41
CA GLU A 239 7.60 25.15 -40.96
C GLU A 239 8.62 25.21 -39.82
N ARG A 240 9.63 24.33 -39.87
CA ARG A 240 10.68 24.30 -38.86
C ARG A 240 11.52 25.58 -38.98
N PRO A 241 11.62 26.41 -37.91
CA PRO A 241 12.49 27.57 -37.92
C PRO A 241 13.97 27.13 -38.02
N ASP A 242 14.80 27.93 -38.69
CA ASP A 242 16.23 27.64 -38.85
C ASP A 242 16.99 27.50 -37.51
N THR A 243 16.45 28.10 -36.45
CA THR A 243 17.01 28.04 -35.09
C THR A 243 16.76 26.71 -34.38
N VAL A 244 15.80 25.91 -34.84
CA VAL A 244 15.40 24.63 -34.25
C VAL A 244 16.10 23.50 -35.00
N LYS A 245 16.73 22.53 -34.33
CA LYS A 245 17.44 21.45 -35.04
C LYS A 245 16.46 20.50 -35.74
N GLU A 246 16.89 19.87 -36.84
CA GLU A 246 16.02 19.06 -37.69
C GLU A 246 15.56 17.75 -37.03
N ALA A 247 16.43 17.10 -36.26
CA ALA A 247 16.18 15.78 -35.67
C ALA A 247 16.13 15.87 -34.14
N SER A 248 15.38 16.84 -33.60
CA SER A 248 15.29 17.11 -32.17
C SER A 248 13.87 17.14 -31.65
N LEU A 249 13.65 16.45 -30.53
CA LEU A 249 12.43 16.56 -29.72
C LEU A 249 12.57 17.76 -28.78
N HIS A 250 11.52 18.57 -28.66
CA HIS A 250 11.52 19.74 -27.79
C HIS A 250 10.42 19.64 -26.73
N LEU A 251 10.80 19.62 -25.45
CA LEU A 251 9.87 19.79 -24.34
C LEU A 251 9.67 21.28 -24.09
N LEU A 252 8.42 21.73 -24.01
CA LEU A 252 8.02 23.13 -23.92
C LEU A 252 7.24 23.42 -22.60
N PRO A 253 7.82 23.16 -21.41
CA PRO A 253 7.15 23.49 -20.16
C PRO A 253 6.97 25.01 -20.02
N ALA A 254 5.71 25.48 -19.96
CA ALA A 254 5.36 26.89 -19.77
C ALA A 254 5.93 27.86 -20.81
N CYS A 255 6.26 27.39 -22.03
CA CYS A 255 6.66 28.25 -23.15
C CYS A 255 5.48 29.01 -23.79
N PHE A 256 4.27 28.65 -23.39
CA PHE A 256 3.04 29.40 -23.61
C PHE A 256 2.39 29.59 -22.22
N PRO A 257 1.86 30.78 -21.89
CA PRO A 257 1.29 31.01 -20.56
C PRO A 257 0.24 29.95 -20.20
N ASP A 258 0.41 29.33 -19.03
CA ASP A 258 -0.48 28.33 -18.44
C ASP A 258 -0.67 27.02 -19.24
N MET A 259 0.18 26.77 -20.25
CA MET A 259 0.15 25.53 -21.05
C MET A 259 1.47 24.75 -20.98
N LEU A 260 1.37 23.45 -21.22
CA LEU A 260 2.50 22.56 -21.44
C LEU A 260 2.49 22.11 -22.90
N GLY A 261 3.66 21.99 -23.51
CA GLY A 261 3.74 21.52 -24.88
C GLY A 261 4.96 20.68 -25.19
N ILE A 262 4.92 20.16 -26.39
CA ILE A 262 6.01 19.42 -27.03
C ILE A 262 6.07 19.85 -28.50
N ALA A 263 7.28 19.97 -29.04
CA ALA A 263 7.47 20.06 -30.47
C ALA A 263 8.26 18.85 -30.99
N LEU A 264 7.73 18.25 -32.05
CA LEU A 264 8.20 17.00 -32.63
C LEU A 264 8.59 17.23 -34.09
N PRO A 265 9.76 16.75 -34.54
CA PRO A 265 10.19 16.92 -35.91
C PRO A 265 9.29 16.13 -36.86
N GLU A 266 9.00 16.72 -38.02
CA GLU A 266 8.16 16.14 -39.06
C GLU A 266 8.86 16.17 -40.42
N THR A 267 8.55 15.18 -41.25
CA THR A 267 9.16 15.04 -42.59
C THR A 267 8.86 16.25 -43.46
N GLY A 268 9.83 16.69 -44.26
CA GLY A 268 9.67 17.84 -45.15
C GLY A 268 10.01 19.17 -44.49
N ASN A 269 10.92 19.17 -43.51
CA ASN A 269 11.35 20.37 -42.78
C ASN A 269 10.22 21.04 -41.98
N MET A 270 9.31 20.22 -41.44
CA MET A 270 8.17 20.68 -40.65
C MET A 270 8.38 20.36 -39.17
N LEU A 271 7.60 21.02 -38.32
CA LEU A 271 7.59 20.83 -36.89
C LEU A 271 6.14 20.75 -36.41
N ASN A 272 5.79 19.64 -35.76
CA ASN A 272 4.51 19.52 -35.08
C ASN A 272 4.63 20.12 -33.68
N ILE A 273 3.84 21.14 -33.38
CA ILE A 273 3.76 21.76 -32.05
C ILE A 273 2.43 21.37 -31.41
N SER A 274 2.50 20.59 -30.34
CA SER A 274 1.35 20.17 -29.55
C SER A 274 1.35 20.88 -28.21
N MET A 275 0.24 21.55 -27.88
CA MET A 275 0.07 22.34 -26.66
C MET A 275 -1.22 21.95 -25.95
N GLY A 276 -1.15 21.76 -24.63
CA GLY A 276 -2.28 21.35 -23.81
C GLY A 276 -2.33 21.98 -22.43
N VAL A 277 -3.50 21.86 -21.81
CA VAL A 277 -3.79 22.32 -20.45
C VAL A 277 -4.65 21.28 -19.71
N PRO A 278 -4.45 21.09 -18.40
CA PRO A 278 -5.40 20.33 -17.58
C PRO A 278 -6.81 20.93 -17.64
N ARG A 279 -7.84 20.07 -17.65
CA ARG A 279 -9.23 20.50 -17.87
C ARG A 279 -9.72 21.53 -16.86
N HIS A 280 -9.31 21.43 -15.58
CA HIS A 280 -9.70 22.37 -14.53
C HIS A 280 -9.17 23.80 -14.72
N LEU A 281 -8.15 23.99 -15.57
CA LEU A 281 -7.58 25.30 -15.91
C LEU A 281 -8.06 25.80 -17.28
N PHE A 282 -8.83 25.01 -18.03
CA PHE A 282 -9.25 25.35 -19.39
C PHE A 282 -10.00 26.70 -19.47
N ASP A 283 -10.86 26.97 -18.49
CA ASP A 283 -11.61 28.23 -18.45
C ASP A 283 -10.71 29.44 -18.14
N GLN A 284 -9.57 29.20 -17.48
CA GLN A 284 -8.59 30.22 -17.10
C GLN A 284 -7.64 30.58 -18.26
N LEU A 285 -7.61 29.78 -19.33
CA LEU A 285 -6.87 30.12 -20.54
C LEU A 285 -7.27 31.49 -21.07
N ALA A 286 -6.28 32.21 -21.61
CA ALA A 286 -6.48 33.51 -22.25
C ALA A 286 -7.63 33.45 -23.26
N PRO A 287 -8.59 34.40 -23.22
CA PRO A 287 -9.68 34.46 -24.19
C PRO A 287 -9.19 34.49 -25.65
N ASP A 288 -8.05 35.13 -25.88
CA ASP A 288 -7.39 35.25 -27.19
C ASP A 288 -7.07 33.88 -27.80
N LEU A 289 -6.63 32.90 -26.99
CA LEU A 289 -6.36 31.53 -27.44
C LEU A 289 -7.61 30.72 -27.77
N LYS A 290 -8.76 31.15 -27.24
CA LYS A 290 -10.07 30.57 -27.45
C LYS A 290 -10.86 31.34 -28.51
N SER A 291 -10.26 32.36 -29.13
CA SER A 291 -10.87 33.14 -30.19
C SER A 291 -11.04 32.30 -31.45
N ASP A 292 -12.14 32.52 -32.16
CA ASP A 292 -12.37 32.01 -33.51
C ASP A 292 -11.78 32.93 -34.60
N ASP A 293 -11.11 34.03 -34.21
CA ASP A 293 -10.38 34.91 -35.12
C ASP A 293 -8.87 34.57 -35.14
N PRO A 294 -8.34 34.04 -36.25
CA PRO A 294 -6.92 33.72 -36.40
C PRO A 294 -5.99 34.92 -36.12
N LYS A 295 -6.40 36.15 -36.43
CA LYS A 295 -5.52 37.32 -36.20
C LYS A 295 -5.27 37.56 -34.71
N VAL A 296 -6.30 37.37 -33.89
CA VAL A 296 -6.20 37.48 -32.43
C VAL A 296 -5.25 36.41 -31.89
N VAL A 297 -5.40 35.17 -32.35
CA VAL A 297 -4.52 34.05 -31.96
C VAL A 297 -3.08 34.29 -32.43
N ALA A 298 -2.87 34.82 -33.64
CA ALA A 298 -1.54 35.12 -34.19
C ALA A 298 -0.83 36.21 -33.39
N GLU A 299 -1.51 37.31 -33.05
CA GLU A 299 -0.98 38.38 -32.19
C GLU A 299 -0.62 37.86 -30.80
N TYR A 300 -1.50 37.05 -30.20
CA TYR A 300 -1.25 36.44 -28.89
C TYR A 300 -0.04 35.50 -28.93
N THR A 301 0.04 34.62 -29.93
CA THR A 301 1.13 33.65 -30.12
C THR A 301 2.46 34.37 -30.31
N ARG A 302 2.50 35.38 -31.19
CA ARG A 302 3.69 36.20 -31.44
C ARG A 302 4.22 36.92 -30.20
N LYS A 303 3.33 37.33 -29.31
CA LYS A 303 3.69 38.02 -28.06
C LYS A 303 4.14 37.07 -26.95
N ASN A 304 3.55 35.86 -26.88
CA ASN A 304 3.62 35.03 -25.69
C ASN A 304 4.32 33.67 -25.88
N PHE A 305 4.55 33.20 -27.10
CA PHE A 305 5.34 31.99 -27.35
C PHE A 305 6.83 32.28 -27.18
N GLN A 306 7.49 31.60 -26.24
CA GLN A 306 8.85 31.95 -25.81
C GLN A 306 9.94 30.99 -26.25
N ALA A 307 9.60 29.79 -26.74
CA ALA A 307 10.59 28.74 -27.02
C ALA A 307 11.52 29.11 -28.19
N PHE A 308 10.94 29.57 -29.30
CA PHE A 308 11.65 30.00 -30.51
C PHE A 308 10.71 30.85 -31.37
N GLN A 309 11.26 31.57 -32.34
CA GLN A 309 10.46 32.35 -33.28
C GLN A 309 9.88 31.45 -34.36
N LEU A 310 8.57 31.52 -34.58
CA LEU A 310 7.90 30.87 -35.71
C LEU A 310 8.14 31.70 -36.99
N GLU A 311 8.24 31.03 -38.13
CA GLU A 311 8.35 31.68 -39.44
C GLU A 311 7.02 32.35 -39.84
N ASP A 312 5.91 31.64 -39.66
CA ASP A 312 4.56 32.12 -39.98
C ASP A 312 3.59 31.93 -38.80
N TYR A 313 3.29 33.02 -38.11
CA TYR A 313 2.33 33.03 -37.00
C TYR A 313 0.87 33.05 -37.48
N ASP A 314 0.62 33.52 -38.70
CA ASP A 314 -0.73 33.61 -39.24
C ASP A 314 -1.20 32.21 -39.68
N ASP A 315 -0.31 31.42 -40.28
CA ASP A 315 -0.55 30.00 -40.57
C ASP A 315 -0.77 29.16 -39.30
N PHE A 316 0.10 29.30 -38.29
CA PHE A 316 -0.09 28.67 -36.97
C PHE A 316 -1.49 28.96 -36.43
N ALA A 317 -1.91 30.22 -36.46
CA ALA A 317 -3.17 30.65 -35.89
C ALA A 317 -4.38 30.15 -36.69
N GLN A 318 -4.26 30.09 -38.02
CA GLN A 318 -5.31 29.53 -38.87
C GLN A 318 -5.51 28.05 -38.55
N GLN A 319 -4.44 27.25 -38.51
CA GLN A 319 -4.51 25.84 -38.13
C GLN A 319 -5.04 25.65 -36.69
N TRP A 320 -4.69 26.56 -35.78
CA TRP A 320 -5.18 26.54 -34.41
C TRP A 320 -6.69 26.74 -34.35
N VAL A 321 -7.23 27.71 -35.08
CA VAL A 321 -8.68 28.01 -35.10
C VAL A 321 -9.47 26.92 -35.82
N ASP A 322 -8.93 26.36 -36.90
CA ASP A 322 -9.63 25.37 -37.74
C ASP A 322 -9.84 24.01 -37.07
N GLN A 323 -9.23 23.78 -35.89
CA GLN A 323 -9.41 22.55 -35.11
C GLN A 323 -10.15 22.79 -33.77
N PRO A 324 -11.02 21.88 -33.35
CA PRO A 324 -11.57 21.90 -32.00
C PRO A 324 -10.50 21.50 -30.97
N TRP A 325 -10.74 21.82 -29.71
CA TRP A 325 -9.91 21.30 -28.60
C TRP A 325 -10.12 19.80 -28.44
N ASN A 326 -9.03 19.03 -28.53
CA ASN A 326 -9.08 17.59 -28.39
C ASN A 326 -9.23 17.19 -26.92
N ARG A 327 -10.12 16.23 -26.68
CA ARG A 327 -10.37 15.56 -25.40
C ARG A 327 -10.50 14.08 -25.70
N THR A 328 -9.58 13.27 -25.19
CA THR A 328 -9.57 11.82 -25.45
C THR A 328 -9.94 11.02 -24.21
N GLY A 329 -10.32 9.76 -24.43
CA GLY A 329 -10.63 8.83 -23.34
C GLY A 329 -9.43 7.94 -23.01
N GLN A 330 -9.40 7.48 -21.77
CA GLN A 330 -8.54 6.41 -21.28
C GLN A 330 -9.40 5.16 -21.07
N VAL A 331 -8.86 3.98 -21.32
CA VAL A 331 -9.57 2.70 -21.11
C VAL A 331 -8.72 1.82 -20.20
N HIS A 332 -9.34 1.22 -19.19
CA HIS A 332 -8.79 0.11 -18.42
C HIS A 332 -9.71 -1.10 -18.56
N CYS A 333 -9.13 -2.30 -18.68
CA CYS A 333 -9.88 -3.56 -18.58
C CYS A 333 -9.15 -4.50 -17.60
N ASN A 334 -9.91 -5.28 -16.84
CA ASN A 334 -9.35 -6.23 -15.87
C ASN A 334 -8.80 -7.52 -16.52
N PHE A 335 -9.27 -7.90 -17.70
CA PHE A 335 -8.66 -8.93 -18.55
C PHE A 335 -8.84 -8.61 -20.04
N TYR A 336 -8.03 -9.18 -20.94
CA TYR A 336 -8.04 -8.85 -22.37
C TYR A 336 -8.52 -9.99 -23.28
N HIS A 337 -9.07 -11.07 -22.74
CA HIS A 337 -9.47 -12.23 -23.54
C HIS A 337 -10.78 -12.87 -23.09
N SER A 338 -11.32 -13.74 -23.95
CA SER A 338 -12.40 -14.66 -23.61
C SER A 338 -12.22 -15.98 -24.36
N ASN A 339 -12.08 -17.08 -23.62
CA ASN A 339 -12.06 -18.43 -24.20
C ASN A 339 -13.45 -18.90 -24.65
N GLU A 340 -14.53 -18.43 -24.01
CA GLU A 340 -15.88 -18.89 -24.36
C GLU A 340 -16.31 -18.44 -25.75
N ILE A 341 -15.98 -17.18 -26.07
CA ILE A 341 -16.39 -16.52 -27.32
C ILE A 341 -15.20 -16.26 -28.25
N ASN A 342 -14.03 -16.82 -27.96
CA ASN A 342 -12.77 -16.70 -28.71
C ASN A 342 -12.43 -15.26 -29.11
N VAL A 343 -12.29 -14.39 -28.11
CA VAL A 343 -11.99 -12.96 -28.29
C VAL A 343 -10.68 -12.59 -27.61
N VAL A 344 -9.92 -11.69 -28.23
CA VAL A 344 -8.80 -10.97 -27.60
C VAL A 344 -8.84 -9.48 -27.95
N LEU A 345 -8.55 -8.62 -26.97
CA LEU A 345 -8.44 -7.16 -27.14
C LEU A 345 -6.97 -6.73 -27.15
N MET A 346 -6.61 -5.78 -28.02
CA MET A 346 -5.25 -5.25 -28.13
C MET A 346 -5.26 -3.74 -28.38
N GLY A 347 -4.18 -3.06 -27.97
CA GLY A 347 -4.04 -1.61 -28.12
C GLY A 347 -5.16 -0.82 -27.43
N ASP A 348 -5.59 0.27 -28.04
CA ASP A 348 -6.60 1.18 -27.48
C ASP A 348 -7.98 0.54 -27.20
N ALA A 349 -8.27 -0.63 -27.80
CA ALA A 349 -9.46 -1.39 -27.44
C ALA A 349 -9.37 -1.96 -26.01
N ALA A 350 -8.16 -2.28 -25.55
CA ALA A 350 -7.86 -2.84 -24.23
C ALA A 350 -7.38 -1.79 -23.22
N HIS A 351 -6.50 -0.86 -23.64
CA HIS A 351 -5.77 0.06 -22.75
C HIS A 351 -5.45 1.43 -23.39
N ALA A 352 -6.47 2.11 -23.93
CA ALA A 352 -6.30 3.47 -24.45
C ALA A 352 -5.74 4.41 -23.37
N THR A 353 -4.82 5.30 -23.75
CA THR A 353 -4.06 6.11 -22.78
C THR A 353 -3.86 7.56 -23.21
N SER A 354 -3.42 8.41 -22.27
CA SER A 354 -2.96 9.78 -22.55
C SER A 354 -1.64 9.75 -23.35
N PRO A 355 -1.40 10.71 -24.27
CA PRO A 355 -0.13 10.82 -24.99
C PRO A 355 1.06 11.23 -24.11
N SER A 356 0.86 11.52 -22.81
CA SER A 356 1.86 12.14 -21.91
C SER A 356 3.21 11.43 -21.84
N ILE A 357 3.27 10.10 -22.04
CA ILE A 357 4.53 9.34 -22.02
C ILE A 357 4.88 8.72 -23.39
N GLY A 358 4.10 8.96 -24.45
CA GLY A 358 4.40 8.50 -25.80
C GLY A 358 4.37 6.98 -26.04
N MET A 359 3.81 6.19 -25.12
CA MET A 359 3.93 4.71 -25.17
C MET A 359 2.70 3.98 -25.74
N GLY A 360 1.60 4.65 -26.05
CA GLY A 360 0.35 3.99 -26.50
C GLY A 360 0.54 3.09 -27.74
N MET A 361 1.06 3.65 -28.84
CA MET A 361 1.35 2.88 -30.06
C MET A 361 2.38 1.77 -29.83
N ASN A 362 3.44 2.05 -29.06
CA ASN A 362 4.48 1.08 -28.76
C ASN A 362 3.92 -0.16 -28.04
N THR A 363 3.08 0.06 -27.03
CA THR A 363 2.39 -1.02 -26.31
C THR A 363 1.43 -1.79 -27.21
N ALA A 364 0.68 -1.09 -28.08
CA ALA A 364 -0.24 -1.71 -29.02
C ALA A 364 0.48 -2.61 -30.06
N LEU A 365 1.63 -2.18 -30.58
CA LEU A 365 2.47 -3.01 -31.45
C LEU A 365 3.01 -4.22 -30.68
N ARG A 366 3.45 -4.00 -29.43
CA ARG A 366 3.97 -5.06 -28.57
C ARG A 366 2.93 -6.10 -28.21
N ASP A 367 1.66 -5.72 -28.08
CA ASP A 367 0.56 -6.67 -27.93
C ASP A 367 0.52 -7.67 -29.09
N ALA A 368 0.53 -7.17 -30.34
CA ALA A 368 0.51 -8.04 -31.52
C ALA A 368 1.73 -8.98 -31.56
N ALA A 369 2.92 -8.46 -31.27
CA ALA A 369 4.15 -9.27 -31.23
C ALA A 369 4.12 -10.34 -30.12
N VAL A 370 3.68 -9.99 -28.90
CA VAL A 370 3.57 -10.95 -27.79
C VAL A 370 2.51 -12.01 -28.10
N PHE A 371 1.37 -11.64 -28.67
CA PHE A 371 0.35 -12.59 -29.07
C PHE A 371 0.89 -13.60 -30.09
N TYR A 372 1.60 -13.13 -31.12
CA TYR A 372 2.24 -13.98 -32.10
C TYR A 372 3.31 -14.90 -31.49
N ASN A 373 4.12 -14.42 -30.55
CA ASN A 373 5.09 -15.27 -29.83
C ASN A 373 4.39 -16.37 -29.00
N LEU A 374 3.26 -16.04 -28.36
CA LEU A 374 2.45 -17.04 -27.64
C LEU A 374 1.82 -18.06 -28.59
N LEU A 375 1.36 -17.65 -29.78
CA LEU A 375 0.88 -18.59 -30.81
C LEU A 375 1.99 -19.59 -31.18
N GLN A 376 3.22 -19.13 -31.38
CA GLN A 376 4.34 -20.03 -31.66
C GLN A 376 4.64 -20.97 -30.47
N GLN A 377 4.74 -20.42 -29.26
CA GLN A 377 5.09 -21.16 -28.05
C GLN A 377 4.06 -22.25 -27.72
N HIS A 378 2.78 -21.95 -27.87
CA HIS A 378 1.68 -22.84 -27.52
C HIS A 378 1.06 -23.52 -28.75
N LYS A 379 1.77 -23.55 -29.88
CA LYS A 379 1.37 -24.25 -31.11
C LYS A 379 -0.06 -23.91 -31.54
N ASP A 380 -0.37 -22.62 -31.50
CA ASP A 380 -1.63 -22.06 -31.98
C ASP A 380 -2.87 -22.56 -31.20
N ASP A 381 -2.69 -23.05 -29.97
CA ASP A 381 -3.81 -23.43 -29.08
C ASP A 381 -4.40 -22.20 -28.39
N PHE A 382 -5.52 -21.70 -28.93
CA PHE A 382 -6.21 -20.53 -28.40
C PHE A 382 -6.66 -20.68 -26.95
N SER A 383 -6.96 -21.90 -26.48
CA SER A 383 -7.41 -22.13 -25.10
C SER A 383 -6.33 -21.78 -24.06
N ILE A 384 -5.07 -21.84 -24.47
CA ILE A 384 -3.88 -21.50 -23.66
C ILE A 384 -3.36 -20.10 -24.04
N VAL A 385 -3.31 -19.77 -25.34
CA VAL A 385 -2.76 -18.51 -25.84
C VAL A 385 -3.54 -17.30 -25.30
N LEU A 386 -4.87 -17.35 -25.34
CA LEU A 386 -5.73 -16.25 -24.90
C LEU A 386 -5.55 -15.89 -23.41
N PRO A 387 -5.59 -16.85 -22.46
CA PRO A 387 -5.34 -16.54 -21.05
C PRO A 387 -3.89 -16.13 -20.78
N SER A 388 -2.90 -16.79 -21.39
CA SER A 388 -1.48 -16.39 -21.27
C SER A 388 -1.26 -14.96 -21.76
N PHE A 389 -1.93 -14.56 -22.84
CA PHE A 389 -1.87 -13.19 -23.35
C PHE A 389 -2.40 -12.18 -22.34
N SER A 390 -3.56 -12.44 -21.73
CA SER A 390 -4.10 -11.54 -20.70
C SER A 390 -3.21 -11.48 -19.47
N GLN A 391 -2.67 -12.60 -19.01
CA GLN A 391 -1.77 -12.64 -17.85
C GLN A 391 -0.55 -11.72 -18.05
N LEU A 392 0.04 -11.72 -19.26
CA LEU A 392 1.20 -10.90 -19.57
C LEU A 392 0.85 -9.44 -19.88
N ARG A 393 -0.22 -9.20 -20.63
CA ARG A 393 -0.48 -7.88 -21.22
C ARG A 393 -1.36 -6.98 -20.37
N VAL A 394 -2.24 -7.52 -19.51
CA VAL A 394 -3.05 -6.71 -18.59
C VAL A 394 -2.18 -5.89 -17.64
N LYS A 395 -1.12 -6.52 -17.10
CA LYS A 395 -0.12 -5.85 -16.26
C LYS A 395 0.51 -4.65 -16.96
N GLU A 396 0.89 -4.82 -18.23
CA GLU A 396 1.57 -3.79 -19.03
C GLU A 396 0.62 -2.69 -19.48
N GLY A 397 -0.59 -3.03 -19.92
CA GLY A 397 -1.60 -2.07 -20.33
C GLY A 397 -2.12 -1.22 -19.16
N ASN A 398 -2.33 -1.81 -17.98
CA ASN A 398 -2.71 -1.05 -16.79
C ASN A 398 -1.56 -0.20 -16.24
N SER A 399 -0.31 -0.68 -16.36
CA SER A 399 0.87 0.13 -16.01
C SER A 399 1.01 1.34 -16.94
N LEU A 400 0.76 1.15 -18.25
CA LEU A 400 0.79 2.22 -19.26
C LEU A 400 -0.17 3.35 -18.90
N THR A 401 -1.42 3.02 -18.60
CA THR A 401 -2.48 3.98 -18.34
C THR A 401 -2.28 4.69 -17.00
N ASP A 402 -1.89 3.97 -15.94
CA ASP A 402 -1.60 4.58 -14.65
C ASP A 402 -0.37 5.50 -14.69
N LEU A 403 0.71 5.07 -15.35
CA LEU A 403 1.90 5.92 -15.53
C LEU A 403 1.56 7.18 -16.33
N ALA A 404 0.79 7.06 -17.40
CA ALA A 404 0.41 8.22 -18.20
C ALA A 404 -0.41 9.25 -17.40
N MET A 405 -1.22 8.79 -16.45
CA MET A 405 -2.06 9.66 -15.59
C MET A 405 -1.30 10.23 -14.38
N ASN A 406 -0.38 9.45 -13.78
CA ASN A 406 0.14 9.73 -12.44
C ASN A 406 1.67 9.88 -12.37
N LEU A 407 2.42 9.63 -13.45
CA LEU A 407 3.86 9.91 -13.42
C LEU A 407 4.15 11.42 -13.44
N TYR A 408 3.22 12.22 -13.98
CA TYR A 408 3.25 13.68 -13.95
C TYR A 408 2.17 14.22 -13.00
N CYS A 409 2.49 15.29 -12.29
CA CYS A 409 1.59 16.00 -11.41
C CYS A 409 0.80 17.06 -12.19
N MET A 410 -0.52 17.12 -11.98
CA MET A 410 -1.40 18.14 -12.56
C MET A 410 -1.24 19.51 -11.91
N ASP A 411 -0.67 19.58 -10.70
CA ASP A 411 -0.20 20.83 -10.10
C ASP A 411 1.13 21.22 -10.73
N THR A 412 1.14 22.34 -11.46
CA THR A 412 2.29 22.80 -12.23
C THR A 412 3.51 23.15 -11.38
N LYS A 413 3.31 23.61 -10.13
CA LYS A 413 4.42 23.92 -9.22
C LYS A 413 5.06 22.63 -8.71
N GLN A 414 4.23 21.67 -8.28
CA GLN A 414 4.72 20.37 -7.85
C GLN A 414 5.42 19.65 -9.00
N GLN A 415 4.84 19.70 -10.22
CA GLN A 415 5.48 19.13 -11.40
C GLN A 415 6.86 19.75 -11.66
N MET A 416 7.04 21.06 -11.46
CA MET A 416 8.35 21.70 -11.62
C MET A 416 9.37 21.18 -10.61
N VAL A 417 8.96 20.96 -9.35
CA VAL A 417 9.82 20.34 -8.31
C VAL A 417 10.24 18.93 -8.73
N GLU A 418 9.32 18.13 -9.25
CA GLU A 418 9.63 16.76 -9.69
C GLU A 418 10.51 16.72 -10.93
N THR A 419 10.36 17.68 -11.85
CA THR A 419 11.29 17.85 -12.97
C THR A 419 12.70 18.14 -12.47
N ILE A 420 12.86 18.95 -11.42
CA ILE A 420 14.17 19.21 -10.80
C ILE A 420 14.71 17.92 -10.13
N HIS A 421 13.88 17.20 -9.36
CA HIS A 421 14.27 15.93 -8.74
C HIS A 421 14.74 14.91 -9.78
N MET A 422 14.03 14.82 -10.92
CA MET A 422 14.43 13.97 -12.04
C MET A 422 15.82 14.35 -12.56
N VAL A 423 16.09 15.63 -12.83
CA VAL A 423 17.39 16.09 -13.35
C VAL A 423 18.51 15.76 -12.36
N VAL A 424 18.30 16.05 -11.08
CA VAL A 424 19.28 15.78 -10.01
C VAL A 424 19.52 14.27 -9.89
N ARG A 425 18.46 13.48 -9.75
CA ARG A 425 18.57 12.02 -9.61
C ARG A 425 19.21 11.38 -10.84
N THR A 426 18.89 11.84 -12.04
CA THR A 426 19.51 11.37 -13.29
C THR A 426 21.02 11.65 -13.29
N THR A 427 21.42 12.84 -12.84
CA THR A 427 22.83 13.21 -12.73
C THR A 427 23.54 12.34 -11.70
N LEU A 428 22.94 12.16 -10.52
CA LEU A 428 23.50 11.33 -9.46
C LEU A 428 23.58 9.84 -9.85
N HIS A 429 22.56 9.32 -10.54
CA HIS A 429 22.58 7.95 -11.08
C HIS A 429 23.75 7.74 -12.05
N LYS A 430 24.03 8.71 -12.94
CA LYS A 430 25.21 8.64 -13.83
C LYS A 430 26.54 8.61 -13.06
N MET A 431 26.61 9.26 -11.89
CA MET A 431 27.82 9.31 -11.08
C MET A 431 28.00 8.06 -10.20
N ILE A 432 26.92 7.53 -9.62
CA ILE A 432 26.93 6.40 -8.68
C ILE A 432 25.74 5.43 -8.89
N PRO A 433 25.70 4.72 -10.04
CA PRO A 433 24.53 3.94 -10.46
C PRO A 433 24.20 2.77 -9.53
N ASN A 434 25.17 2.26 -8.78
CA ASN A 434 24.99 1.14 -7.83
C ASN A 434 24.27 1.55 -6.54
N ILE A 435 24.21 2.85 -6.23
CA ILE A 435 23.61 3.38 -4.98
C ILE A 435 22.29 4.07 -5.30
N ILE A 436 22.23 4.84 -6.38
CA ILE A 436 21.04 5.60 -6.75
C ILE A 436 20.40 4.93 -7.96
N ALA A 437 19.25 4.31 -7.75
CA ALA A 437 18.46 3.74 -8.83
C ALA A 437 18.01 4.81 -9.84
N GLU A 438 17.93 4.42 -11.11
CA GLU A 438 17.53 5.31 -12.22
C GLU A 438 16.15 5.94 -11.97
N HIS A 439 15.95 7.16 -12.47
CA HIS A 439 14.63 7.81 -12.41
C HIS A 439 13.66 7.13 -13.39
N PRO A 440 12.40 6.84 -12.99
CA PRO A 440 11.46 6.06 -13.81
C PRO A 440 11.20 6.66 -15.19
N GLN A 441 11.16 8.00 -15.32
CA GLN A 441 10.97 8.65 -16.63
C GLN A 441 12.06 8.29 -17.65
N ASN A 442 13.29 8.04 -17.21
CA ASN A 442 14.38 7.68 -18.11
C ASN A 442 14.29 6.24 -18.62
N MET A 443 13.58 5.38 -17.91
CA MET A 443 13.41 3.96 -18.26
C MET A 443 12.37 3.75 -19.37
N ILE A 444 11.47 4.72 -19.57
CA ILE A 444 10.37 4.64 -20.55
C ILE A 444 10.91 4.44 -21.96
N GLY A 445 10.28 3.52 -22.70
CA GLY A 445 10.59 3.25 -24.11
C GLY A 445 11.83 2.38 -24.36
N ARG A 446 12.65 2.10 -23.34
CA ARG A 446 13.83 1.22 -23.48
C ARG A 446 13.43 -0.25 -23.48
N VAL A 447 13.99 -1.04 -24.41
CA VAL A 447 13.69 -2.48 -24.57
C VAL A 447 13.96 -3.28 -23.28
N LYS A 448 14.96 -2.88 -22.51
CA LYS A 448 15.36 -3.56 -21.26
C LYS A 448 14.26 -3.55 -20.18
N PHE A 449 13.38 -2.55 -20.18
CA PHE A 449 12.41 -2.35 -19.11
C PHE A 449 10.99 -2.51 -19.63
N ASN A 450 10.14 -3.23 -18.90
CA ASN A 450 8.70 -3.23 -19.11
C ASN A 450 8.06 -2.00 -18.46
N LEU A 451 6.85 -1.65 -18.88
CA LEU A 451 6.14 -0.52 -18.26
C LEU A 451 5.77 -0.84 -16.81
N SER A 452 5.55 -2.12 -16.49
CA SER A 452 5.36 -2.52 -15.10
C SER A 452 6.60 -2.37 -14.24
N ASP A 453 7.81 -2.47 -14.80
CA ASP A 453 9.06 -2.20 -14.08
C ASP A 453 9.19 -0.70 -13.79
N VAL A 454 8.82 0.15 -14.76
CA VAL A 454 8.75 1.61 -14.58
C VAL A 454 7.72 1.98 -13.51
N TYR A 455 6.55 1.36 -13.53
CA TYR A 455 5.51 1.54 -12.52
C TYR A 455 5.99 1.14 -11.12
N GLN A 456 6.64 -0.03 -11.01
CA GLN A 456 7.20 -0.50 -9.74
C GLN A 456 8.23 0.50 -9.21
N GLN A 457 9.18 0.95 -10.05
CA GLN A 457 10.20 1.92 -9.66
C GLN A 457 9.58 3.24 -9.19
N ALA A 458 8.59 3.77 -9.92
CA ALA A 458 7.90 4.99 -9.55
C ALA A 458 7.10 4.84 -8.23
N THR A 459 6.57 3.65 -7.96
CA THR A 459 5.85 3.31 -6.72
C THR A 459 6.80 3.18 -5.53
N THR A 460 7.95 2.52 -5.72
CA THR A 460 9.01 2.40 -4.69
C THR A 460 9.56 3.77 -4.29
N LEU A 461 9.65 4.71 -5.24
CA LEU A 461 10.08 6.08 -4.96
C LEU A 461 8.97 6.99 -4.41
N GLY A 462 7.75 6.49 -4.21
CA GLY A 462 6.62 7.27 -3.69
C GLY A 462 6.01 8.27 -4.68
N ILE A 463 6.51 8.33 -5.92
CA ILE A 463 6.08 9.29 -6.95
C ILE A 463 4.62 9.03 -7.33
N MET A 464 4.28 7.76 -7.60
CA MET A 464 2.93 7.37 -8.03
C MET A 464 1.88 7.72 -6.99
N GLN A 465 2.12 7.42 -5.71
CA GLN A 465 1.17 7.65 -4.62
C GLN A 465 0.95 9.15 -4.39
N LYS A 466 2.03 9.92 -4.39
CA LYS A 466 1.99 11.38 -4.20
C LYS A 466 1.20 12.06 -5.31
N HIS A 467 1.55 11.77 -6.57
CA HIS A 467 0.89 12.39 -7.72
C HIS A 467 -0.55 11.93 -7.87
N ARG A 468 -0.84 10.64 -7.64
CA ARG A 468 -2.21 10.11 -7.66
C ARG A 468 -3.12 10.86 -6.69
N ARG A 469 -2.69 11.06 -5.43
CA ARG A 469 -3.46 11.83 -4.44
C ARG A 469 -3.79 13.25 -4.93
N ILE A 470 -2.80 13.94 -5.51
CA ILE A 470 -2.97 15.32 -6.00
C ILE A 470 -3.89 15.34 -7.22
N ASN A 471 -3.61 14.50 -8.21
CA ASN A 471 -4.35 14.44 -9.46
C ASN A 471 -5.80 14.02 -9.23
N ASP A 472 -6.06 13.04 -8.37
CA ASP A 472 -7.41 12.60 -8.02
C ASP A 472 -8.17 13.68 -7.27
N THR A 473 -7.52 14.40 -6.34
CA THR A 473 -8.14 15.55 -5.65
C THR A 473 -8.57 16.62 -6.65
N ILE A 474 -7.67 17.03 -7.55
CA ILE A 474 -7.96 18.05 -8.58
C ILE A 474 -9.11 17.60 -9.49
N ARG A 475 -9.14 16.33 -9.89
CA ARG A 475 -10.20 15.77 -10.73
C ARG A 475 -11.53 15.73 -10.01
N HIS A 476 -11.53 15.33 -8.74
CA HIS A 476 -12.72 15.23 -7.90
C HIS A 476 -13.32 16.61 -7.65
N GLU A 477 -12.51 17.58 -7.20
CA GLU A 477 -12.94 18.96 -6.98
C GLU A 477 -13.53 19.58 -8.25
N TYR A 478 -12.84 19.40 -9.39
CA TYR A 478 -13.36 19.89 -10.67
C TYR A 478 -14.70 19.24 -11.04
N PHE A 479 -14.86 17.94 -10.79
CA PHE A 479 -16.11 17.25 -11.04
C PHE A 479 -17.24 17.80 -10.15
N GLU A 480 -17.00 17.97 -8.85
CA GLU A 480 -17.99 18.53 -7.92
C GLU A 480 -18.37 19.97 -8.27
N GLU A 481 -17.39 20.81 -8.65
CA GLU A 481 -17.64 22.20 -9.07
C GLU A 481 -18.43 22.26 -10.39
N SER A 482 -18.04 21.45 -11.39
CA SER A 482 -18.64 21.48 -12.72
C SER A 482 -20.05 20.90 -12.76
N THR A 483 -20.36 19.97 -11.87
CA THR A 483 -21.71 19.40 -11.69
C THR A 483 -22.59 20.23 -10.76
N GLY A 484 -22.01 21.21 -10.04
CA GLY A 484 -22.71 22.03 -9.07
C GLY A 484 -23.00 21.32 -7.74
N MET A 485 -22.32 20.20 -7.46
CA MET A 485 -22.36 19.55 -6.14
C MET A 485 -21.78 20.44 -5.05
N ILE A 486 -20.80 21.27 -5.39
CA ILE A 486 -20.27 22.33 -4.53
C ILE A 486 -20.35 23.69 -5.25
N THR A 487 -20.59 24.76 -4.51
CA THR A 487 -20.52 26.11 -5.06
C THR A 487 -19.06 26.51 -5.26
N LYS A 488 -18.70 26.91 -6.48
CA LYS A 488 -17.38 27.42 -6.85
C LYS A 488 -16.90 28.46 -5.82
N ARG A 489 -15.81 28.16 -5.10
CA ARG A 489 -15.25 29.09 -4.12
C ARG A 489 -14.93 30.40 -4.83
N ARG A 490 -15.53 31.53 -4.40
CA ARG A 490 -15.12 32.86 -4.86
C ARG A 490 -13.64 33.00 -4.55
N ASN A 491 -12.83 33.25 -5.58
CA ASN A 491 -11.38 33.48 -5.49
C ASN A 491 -11.07 34.68 -4.57
N GLY A 492 -11.08 34.46 -3.26
CA GLY A 492 -10.56 35.34 -2.23
C GLY A 492 -9.18 34.84 -1.83
N LEU A 493 -8.15 35.56 -2.28
CA LEU A 493 -6.74 35.44 -1.89
C LEU A 493 -6.25 34.02 -1.56
N ARG A 494 -5.68 33.35 -2.56
CA ARG A 494 -4.64 32.33 -2.34
C ARG A 494 -3.58 32.94 -1.42
N ARG A 495 -3.54 32.52 -0.15
CA ARG A 495 -2.46 32.83 0.80
C ARG A 495 -1.15 32.44 0.13
N TRP A 496 -0.29 33.43 -0.06
CA TRP A 496 1.07 33.23 -0.56
C TRP A 496 1.84 32.41 0.48
N ASN A 497 2.09 31.14 0.21
CA ASN A 497 3.12 30.40 0.93
C ASN A 497 4.48 30.94 0.50
N ASN A 498 5.31 31.22 1.51
CA ASN A 498 6.60 31.90 1.46
C ASN A 498 7.48 31.55 0.25
N PRO A 499 8.08 32.53 -0.46
CA PRO A 499 9.04 32.30 -1.53
C PRO A 499 10.45 31.88 -1.03
N LEU A 500 10.60 31.50 0.25
CA LEU A 500 11.89 31.22 0.88
C LEU A 500 12.31 29.74 0.91
N SER A 501 11.52 28.81 0.33
CA SER A 501 11.93 27.39 0.26
C SER A 501 12.80 27.04 -0.96
N LEU A 502 13.05 27.97 -1.89
CA LEU A 502 13.97 27.74 -3.01
C LEU A 502 15.45 27.88 -2.61
N SER A 503 15.77 28.55 -1.51
CA SER A 503 17.16 28.85 -1.15
C SER A 503 17.89 27.71 -0.43
N ASN A 504 17.19 26.86 0.34
CA ASN A 504 17.87 25.85 1.16
C ASN A 504 18.31 24.62 0.35
N SER A 505 17.51 24.16 -0.62
CA SER A 505 17.89 23.00 -1.45
C SER A 505 18.97 23.33 -2.48
N ILE A 506 19.06 24.58 -2.93
CA ILE A 506 20.10 25.03 -3.88
C ILE A 506 21.44 25.27 -3.17
N ILE A 507 21.42 25.80 -1.94
CA ILE A 507 22.63 26.08 -1.14
C ILE A 507 23.26 24.79 -0.62
N VAL A 508 22.46 23.81 -0.18
CA VAL A 508 22.96 22.49 0.25
C VAL A 508 23.63 21.75 -0.92
N VAL A 509 23.08 21.84 -2.14
CA VAL A 509 23.65 21.19 -3.33
C VAL A 509 24.90 21.90 -3.84
N LEU A 510 24.99 23.24 -3.76
CA LEU A 510 26.21 23.99 -4.08
C LEU A 510 27.35 23.75 -3.09
N LEU A 511 27.04 23.52 -1.81
CA LEU A 511 28.02 23.19 -0.78
C LEU A 511 28.52 21.74 -0.90
N LEU A 512 27.68 20.81 -1.34
CA LEU A 512 28.04 19.40 -1.59
C LEU A 512 28.99 19.21 -2.79
N VAL A 513 28.94 20.10 -3.79
CA VAL A 513 29.86 20.07 -4.94
C VAL A 513 31.25 20.62 -4.59
N LEU A 514 31.36 21.49 -3.57
CA LEU A 514 32.61 22.18 -3.24
C LEU A 514 33.46 21.51 -2.13
N PHE A 515 32.93 20.55 -1.36
CA PHE A 515 33.64 19.94 -0.22
C PHE A 515 33.71 18.40 -0.28
N GLN A 516 34.18 17.88 -1.42
CA GLN A 516 34.31 16.45 -1.72
C GLN A 516 35.18 15.57 -0.78
N PRO A 517 36.19 16.04 0.00
CA PRO A 517 37.05 15.09 0.72
C PRO A 517 36.68 14.81 2.20
N PHE A 518 35.63 15.40 2.78
CA PHE A 518 35.40 15.27 4.24
C PHE A 518 34.24 14.35 4.69
N PHE A 519 33.33 13.95 3.80
CA PHE A 519 32.15 13.15 4.16
C PHE A 519 32.30 11.65 3.86
N LYS A 520 33.28 11.00 4.50
CA LYS A 520 33.45 9.54 4.45
C LYS A 520 33.11 8.81 5.76
N SER A 521 32.67 9.53 6.80
CA SER A 521 32.36 8.96 8.11
C SER A 521 30.92 9.20 8.59
N LEU A 522 30.00 9.63 7.72
CA LEU A 522 28.65 10.01 8.13
C LEU A 522 27.61 9.62 7.05
N LEU A 523 27.47 8.32 6.76
CA LEU A 523 26.46 7.81 5.82
C LEU A 523 25.82 6.51 6.34
N VAL A 524 25.16 6.60 7.49
CA VAL A 524 24.26 5.55 8.01
C VAL A 524 22.84 6.07 8.32
N GLU A 525 22.55 7.37 8.27
CA GLU A 525 21.26 7.90 8.80
C GLU A 525 20.31 8.58 7.80
N ALA A 526 20.48 8.43 6.49
CA ALA A 526 19.67 9.20 5.50
C ALA A 526 18.56 8.40 4.81
N ALA A 527 17.83 7.55 5.54
CA ALA A 527 16.65 6.83 5.03
C ALA A 527 15.39 7.09 5.89
N THR A 528 15.14 8.35 6.24
CA THR A 528 13.88 8.80 6.86
C THR A 528 13.62 10.25 6.46
N ASP A 529 12.85 10.49 5.39
CA ASP A 529 12.34 11.85 5.12
C ASP A 529 10.97 11.82 4.40
N GLN A 530 9.97 11.28 5.10
CA GLN A 530 8.75 12.05 5.25
C GLN A 530 8.91 12.78 6.58
N THR A 531 9.40 14.02 6.55
CA THR A 531 9.47 14.86 7.75
C THR A 531 8.05 15.11 8.24
N LEU A 532 7.62 14.29 9.21
CA LEU A 532 6.53 14.63 10.12
C LEU A 532 6.77 16.06 10.63
N ASN A 533 5.75 16.91 10.60
CA ASN A 533 5.84 18.30 11.04
C ASN A 533 6.24 18.35 12.52
N TYR A 534 7.54 18.49 12.78
CA TYR A 534 8.12 18.79 14.08
C TYR A 534 9.05 20.00 13.87
N GLN A 535 8.49 21.14 13.45
CA GLN A 535 9.27 22.30 12.98
C GLN A 535 9.10 23.57 13.82
N ARG A 536 8.03 23.70 14.59
CA ARG A 536 7.72 24.90 15.40
C ARG A 536 8.64 25.02 16.60
N TYR A 537 8.94 23.91 17.25
CA TYR A 537 9.79 23.86 18.44
C TYR A 537 11.18 23.35 18.09
N ALA A 538 12.21 23.93 18.73
CA ALA A 538 13.59 23.51 18.53
C ALA A 538 13.86 22.09 19.06
N VAL A 539 13.13 21.70 20.11
CA VAL A 539 13.17 20.38 20.73
C VAL A 539 11.75 20.02 21.16
N TYR A 540 11.38 18.75 21.06
CA TYR A 540 10.10 18.23 21.54
C TYR A 540 10.29 17.46 22.84
N PRO A 541 9.27 17.45 23.71
CA PRO A 541 9.31 16.60 24.89
C PRO A 541 9.46 15.11 24.51
N PRO A 542 10.23 14.31 25.27
CA PRO A 542 10.40 12.86 25.00
C PRO A 542 9.07 12.10 24.91
N TYR A 543 8.03 12.56 25.61
CA TYR A 543 6.71 11.95 25.55
C TYR A 543 6.02 12.07 24.19
N CYS A 544 6.45 13.01 23.34
CA CYS A 544 5.97 13.09 21.96
C CYS A 544 6.39 11.89 21.13
N ALA A 545 7.48 11.21 21.52
CA ALA A 545 8.04 10.09 20.80
C ALA A 545 8.24 10.46 19.32
N ASP A 546 9.01 11.53 19.10
CA ASP A 546 9.39 11.95 17.76
C ASP A 546 10.27 10.87 17.09
N PRO A 547 10.56 10.98 15.78
CA PRO A 547 11.34 9.94 15.09
C PRO A 547 12.70 9.66 15.72
N THR A 548 13.39 10.69 16.23
CA THR A 548 14.69 10.56 16.89
C THR A 548 14.57 9.73 18.16
N GLU A 549 13.55 10.03 18.97
CA GLU A 549 13.26 9.34 20.21
C GLU A 549 12.79 7.90 19.95
N MET A 550 11.93 7.66 18.95
CA MET A 550 11.48 6.30 18.59
C MET A 550 12.64 5.41 18.11
N ALA A 551 13.65 5.97 17.44
CA ALA A 551 14.80 5.22 16.95
C ALA A 551 15.65 4.60 18.09
N THR A 552 15.53 5.10 19.33
CA THR A 552 16.26 4.57 20.49
C THR A 552 15.55 3.38 21.15
N ARG A 553 14.29 3.10 20.80
CA ARG A 553 13.41 2.16 21.51
C ARG A 553 13.45 0.72 20.97
N THR A 554 14.57 0.30 20.40
CA THR A 554 14.77 -1.07 19.91
C THR A 554 14.85 -2.07 21.07
N ILE A 555 14.65 -3.37 20.80
CA ILE A 555 14.78 -4.39 21.84
C ILE A 555 16.26 -4.65 22.11
N PRO A 556 16.77 -4.39 23.33
CA PRO A 556 18.18 -4.60 23.63
C PRO A 556 18.52 -6.11 23.57
N PRO A 557 19.71 -6.48 23.08
CA PRO A 557 20.19 -7.86 23.21
C PRO A 557 20.33 -8.25 24.69
N LEU A 558 20.38 -9.56 24.99
CA LEU A 558 20.70 -9.99 26.35
C LEU A 558 22.19 -9.71 26.61
N GLU A 559 22.52 -8.90 27.62
CA GLU A 559 23.91 -8.68 27.98
C GLU A 559 24.59 -10.00 28.37
N ALA A 560 25.84 -10.15 27.97
CA ALA A 560 26.72 -11.16 28.54
C ALA A 560 27.28 -10.58 29.85
N ILE A 561 26.70 -10.91 31.00
CA ILE A 561 27.27 -10.52 32.31
C ILE A 561 27.54 -11.80 33.12
N THR A 562 28.66 -11.95 33.86
CA THR A 562 29.59 -10.97 34.43
C THR A 562 31.03 -11.47 34.60
N GLU A 563 31.93 -10.51 34.80
CA GLU A 563 33.11 -10.36 35.69
C GLU A 563 33.69 -11.53 36.53
N ASN A 564 32.99 -12.66 36.70
CA ASN A 564 33.53 -13.87 37.34
C ASN A 564 33.97 -14.96 36.36
N GLY A 565 33.79 -14.75 35.05
CA GLY A 565 34.32 -15.66 34.02
C GLY A 565 33.52 -16.96 33.82
N ASP A 566 32.30 -17.06 34.33
CA ASP A 566 31.39 -18.15 33.99
C ASP A 566 30.53 -17.77 32.76
N ASP A 567 30.37 -18.72 31.83
CA ASP A 567 29.58 -18.54 30.60
C ASP A 567 28.13 -18.11 30.94
N ALA A 568 27.64 -17.07 30.26
CA ALA A 568 26.25 -16.62 30.38
C ALA A 568 25.29 -17.80 30.16
N PRO A 569 24.20 -17.94 30.95
CA PRO A 569 23.25 -19.03 30.77
C PRO A 569 22.70 -19.00 29.34
N THR A 570 22.84 -20.12 28.63
CA THR A 570 22.24 -20.30 27.32
C THR A 570 20.73 -20.40 27.50
N THR A 571 20.02 -19.30 27.32
CA THR A 571 18.56 -19.26 27.46
C THR A 571 17.86 -19.33 26.09
N LYS A 572 16.59 -19.74 26.13
CA LYS A 572 15.68 -19.72 24.98
C LYS A 572 14.44 -18.91 25.36
N LEU A 573 14.07 -17.94 24.54
CA LEU A 573 12.82 -17.20 24.70
C LEU A 573 11.61 -18.11 24.41
N VAL A 574 10.65 -18.17 25.33
CA VAL A 574 9.48 -19.08 25.24
C VAL A 574 8.14 -18.36 25.25
N HIS A 575 8.08 -17.13 25.79
CA HIS A 575 6.88 -16.31 25.82
C HIS A 575 7.24 -14.82 25.86
N VAL A 576 6.43 -14.00 25.19
CA VAL A 576 6.50 -12.53 25.23
C VAL A 576 5.11 -11.96 25.46
N THR A 577 5.00 -11.09 26.46
CA THR A 577 3.85 -10.19 26.62
C THR A 577 4.30 -8.76 26.31
N ALA A 578 3.73 -8.15 25.28
CA ALA A 578 3.92 -6.76 24.91
C ALA A 578 2.66 -5.94 25.28
N VAL A 579 2.83 -4.90 26.09
CA VAL A 579 1.78 -3.94 26.44
C VAL A 579 2.17 -2.59 25.88
N ILE A 580 1.45 -2.14 24.86
CA ILE A 580 1.69 -0.85 24.20
C ILE A 580 0.68 0.19 24.65
N ARG A 581 1.13 1.43 24.74
CA ARG A 581 0.23 2.59 24.67
C ARG A 581 -0.02 2.93 23.21
N HIS A 582 -1.22 3.41 22.89
CA HIS A 582 -1.52 3.93 21.56
C HIS A 582 -0.53 5.02 21.09
N GLY A 583 -0.40 5.19 19.78
CA GLY A 583 0.41 6.28 19.20
C GLY A 583 -0.19 7.67 19.40
N ALA A 584 0.50 8.70 18.90
CA ALA A 584 0.03 10.07 18.86
C ALA A 584 -1.36 10.18 18.20
N ARG A 585 -2.19 11.10 18.70
CA ARG A 585 -3.62 11.18 18.40
C ARG A 585 -4.20 12.58 18.63
N THR A 586 -5.43 12.82 18.20
CA THR A 586 -6.17 14.07 18.45
C THR A 586 -6.63 14.21 19.90
N PRO A 587 -7.05 15.39 20.39
CA PRO A 587 -7.54 15.57 21.76
C PRO A 587 -8.72 14.66 22.13
N THR A 588 -8.76 14.24 23.39
CA THR A 588 -9.83 13.39 23.97
C THR A 588 -11.03 14.19 24.46
N HIS A 589 -10.81 15.44 24.90
CA HIS A 589 -11.84 16.29 25.52
C HIS A 589 -11.74 17.75 25.07
N PRO A 590 -12.43 18.14 23.99
CA PRO A 590 -12.19 19.44 23.37
C PRO A 590 -12.75 20.66 24.13
N LYS A 591 -13.58 20.46 25.15
CA LYS A 591 -14.28 21.58 25.82
C LYS A 591 -13.50 22.28 26.92
N GLU A 592 -12.31 21.78 27.30
CA GLU A 592 -11.57 22.24 28.48
C GLU A 592 -10.17 22.82 28.15
N CYS A 593 -9.88 23.09 26.87
CA CYS A 593 -8.65 23.76 26.46
C CYS A 593 -8.71 25.30 26.66
N TRP A 594 -7.58 25.99 26.47
CA TRP A 594 -7.49 27.45 26.64
C TRP A 594 -8.19 28.23 25.51
N SER A 595 -8.49 29.51 25.78
CA SER A 595 -9.10 30.40 24.79
C SER A 595 -8.22 30.54 23.54
N GLY A 596 -8.80 30.34 22.36
CA GLY A 596 -8.09 30.36 21.08
C GLY A 596 -7.64 28.99 20.59
N TYR A 597 -7.64 27.93 21.42
CA TYR A 597 -7.22 26.58 21.00
C TYR A 597 -7.91 26.10 19.71
N TRP A 598 -9.20 26.43 19.53
CA TRP A 598 -10.02 26.01 18.38
C TRP A 598 -10.11 27.05 17.26
N ASP A 599 -9.80 28.30 17.58
CA ASP A 599 -10.05 29.46 16.70
C ASP A 599 -8.78 29.95 15.99
N GLU A 600 -7.60 29.53 16.46
CA GLU A 600 -6.32 29.79 15.81
C GLU A 600 -6.18 29.01 14.48
N PRO A 601 -5.31 29.44 13.54
CA PRO A 601 -5.14 28.79 12.23
C PRO A 601 -4.79 27.30 12.29
N ASP A 602 -4.21 26.85 13.40
CA ASP A 602 -3.89 25.45 13.72
C ASP A 602 -4.78 24.90 14.84
N GLY A 603 -6.03 25.34 14.95
CA GLY A 603 -7.05 24.77 15.84
C GLY A 603 -7.94 23.69 15.19
N VAL A 604 -7.89 23.56 13.85
CA VAL A 604 -8.67 22.58 13.09
C VAL A 604 -7.92 21.24 12.99
N TRP A 605 -8.63 20.14 13.26
CA TRP A 605 -8.08 18.78 13.19
C TRP A 605 -8.65 18.02 11.99
N ASP A 606 -7.85 17.93 10.92
CA ASP A 606 -8.14 17.15 9.73
C ASP A 606 -7.26 15.89 9.64
N CYS A 607 -7.89 14.73 9.51
CA CYS A 607 -7.21 13.45 9.62
C CYS A 607 -7.12 12.74 8.27
N ASN A 608 -5.89 12.54 7.78
CA ASN A 608 -5.60 11.70 6.63
C ASN A 608 -5.70 10.19 6.95
N VAL A 609 -5.57 9.83 8.23
CA VAL A 609 -5.64 8.43 8.69
C VAL A 609 -7.10 7.98 8.66
N LYS A 610 -7.42 7.10 7.71
CA LYS A 610 -8.77 6.57 7.51
C LYS A 610 -8.99 5.30 8.32
N THR A 611 -10.18 5.11 8.87
CA THR A 611 -10.57 3.84 9.50
C THR A 611 -11.37 3.03 8.49
N MET A 612 -10.89 1.83 8.15
CA MET A 612 -11.61 0.90 7.27
C MET A 612 -12.35 -0.13 8.11
N LEU A 613 -13.64 -0.29 7.83
CA LEU A 613 -14.50 -1.30 8.45
C LEU A 613 -14.73 -2.43 7.44
N SER A 614 -14.80 -3.66 7.94
CA SER A 614 -15.19 -4.81 7.11
C SER A 614 -16.08 -5.74 7.91
N SER A 615 -17.12 -6.25 7.27
CA SER A 615 -18.02 -7.26 7.83
C SER A 615 -18.08 -8.44 6.88
N ARG A 616 -17.85 -9.66 7.38
CA ARG A 616 -18.01 -10.89 6.59
C ARG A 616 -19.44 -11.44 6.76
N PRO A 617 -20.18 -11.73 5.68
CA PRO A 617 -21.44 -12.47 5.79
C PRO A 617 -21.15 -13.91 6.22
N TYR A 618 -21.73 -14.34 7.35
CA TYR A 618 -21.43 -15.62 8.01
C TYR A 618 -21.91 -16.88 7.25
N THR A 619 -22.57 -16.76 6.09
CA THR A 619 -23.42 -17.84 5.54
C THR A 619 -23.01 -18.42 4.18
N SER A 620 -21.79 -18.23 3.68
CA SER A 620 -21.35 -18.97 2.49
C SER A 620 -19.88 -19.42 2.58
N PRO A 621 -19.58 -20.73 2.42
CA PRO A 621 -18.21 -21.24 2.30
C PRO A 621 -17.39 -20.59 1.17
N SER A 622 -18.07 -20.02 0.17
CA SER A 622 -17.49 -19.29 -0.97
C SER A 622 -17.39 -17.77 -0.78
N ALA A 623 -17.81 -17.21 0.37
CA ALA A 623 -17.72 -15.77 0.64
C ALA A 623 -16.31 -15.29 1.03
N GLY A 624 -15.31 -16.18 1.09
CA GLY A 624 -13.93 -15.84 1.42
C GLY A 624 -13.24 -14.92 0.41
N GLU A 625 -13.80 -14.77 -0.79
CA GLU A 625 -13.18 -14.06 -1.91
C GLU A 625 -13.63 -12.58 -2.05
N SER A 626 -14.74 -12.16 -1.43
CA SER A 626 -15.23 -10.79 -1.54
C SER A 626 -15.03 -10.02 -0.23
N LEU A 627 -14.04 -9.12 -0.22
CA LEU A 627 -13.77 -8.22 0.90
C LEU A 627 -14.50 -6.89 0.66
N LEU A 628 -15.62 -6.66 1.33
CA LEU A 628 -16.22 -5.32 1.41
C LEU A 628 -15.46 -4.50 2.46
N LEU A 629 -14.77 -3.47 1.98
CA LEU A 629 -14.15 -2.46 2.83
C LEU A 629 -15.01 -1.19 2.78
N VAL A 630 -15.43 -0.71 3.95
CA VAL A 630 -16.18 0.53 4.12
C VAL A 630 -15.28 1.54 4.81
N GLU A 631 -15.01 2.65 4.14
CA GLU A 631 -14.29 3.76 4.76
C GLU A 631 -15.21 4.49 5.74
N LYS A 632 -14.79 4.60 7.00
CA LYS A 632 -15.47 5.44 8.00
C LYS A 632 -15.00 6.88 7.82
N VAL A 633 -15.88 7.71 7.24
CA VAL A 633 -15.69 9.16 7.11
C VAL A 633 -16.31 9.85 8.32
N TYR A 634 -15.56 10.75 8.97
CA TYR A 634 -16.02 11.48 10.16
C TYR A 634 -16.36 12.93 9.80
N ASP A 635 -17.52 13.15 9.18
CA ASP A 635 -18.04 14.47 8.87
C ASP A 635 -19.39 14.74 9.55
N ALA A 636 -19.51 15.93 10.14
CA ALA A 636 -20.72 16.40 10.77
C ALA A 636 -21.73 16.96 9.75
N PHE A 637 -22.96 17.20 10.21
CA PHE A 637 -24.03 17.76 9.37
C PHE A 637 -23.63 19.14 8.80
N ARG A 638 -23.59 19.26 7.47
CA ARG A 638 -23.27 20.51 6.76
C ARG A 638 -24.49 21.43 6.71
N GLY A 639 -24.63 22.34 7.68
CA GLY A 639 -25.65 23.38 7.73
C GLY A 639 -25.05 24.76 8.01
N GLU A 640 -25.64 25.82 7.46
CA GLU A 640 -25.05 27.17 7.41
C GLU A 640 -24.92 27.93 8.75
N SER A 641 -25.37 27.38 9.89
CA SER A 641 -25.25 28.08 11.17
C SER A 641 -24.00 27.67 11.94
N ALA A 642 -23.09 28.61 12.18
CA ALA A 642 -21.89 28.45 13.03
C ALA A 642 -22.19 27.99 14.48
N ASP A 643 -23.44 28.17 14.93
CA ASP A 643 -23.97 27.75 16.24
C ASP A 643 -24.72 26.41 16.22
N SER A 644 -24.58 25.62 15.16
CA SER A 644 -25.23 24.31 15.07
C SER A 644 -24.68 23.35 16.13
N ILE A 645 -25.58 22.78 16.95
CA ILE A 645 -25.28 21.67 17.87
C ILE A 645 -24.85 20.39 17.14
N TYR A 646 -24.95 20.36 15.81
CA TYR A 646 -24.65 19.21 14.95
C TYR A 646 -23.28 19.30 14.25
N LYS A 647 -22.30 20.02 14.82
CA LYS A 647 -20.92 20.14 14.32
C LYS A 647 -19.95 19.13 14.98
N ASN A 648 -18.86 18.80 14.29
CA ASN A 648 -17.78 18.01 14.87
C ASN A 648 -17.12 18.79 16.00
N GLN A 649 -16.73 18.09 17.08
CA GLN A 649 -16.16 18.72 18.27
C GLN A 649 -14.76 19.31 18.03
N LEU A 650 -13.98 18.74 17.09
CA LEU A 650 -12.62 19.19 16.75
C LEU A 650 -12.55 20.13 15.52
N ASN A 651 -13.68 20.73 15.11
CA ASN A 651 -13.79 21.66 13.97
C ASN A 651 -13.23 21.18 12.61
N GLY A 652 -12.94 19.88 12.44
CA GLY A 652 -12.41 19.29 11.21
C GLY A 652 -12.94 17.87 10.95
N THR A 653 -12.17 17.06 10.22
CA THR A 653 -12.52 15.69 9.79
C THR A 653 -12.02 14.58 10.72
N CYS A 654 -11.34 14.91 11.82
CA CYS A 654 -10.95 13.94 12.85
C CYS A 654 -12.08 13.65 13.86
N GLN A 655 -12.19 12.39 14.29
CA GLN A 655 -12.90 12.04 15.53
C GLN A 655 -12.06 12.37 16.77
N GLU A 656 -12.72 12.47 17.93
CA GLU A 656 -12.05 12.63 19.21
C GLU A 656 -11.11 11.45 19.47
N ALA A 657 -9.92 11.75 19.99
CA ALA A 657 -8.88 10.76 20.27
C ALA A 657 -8.50 9.85 19.09
N GLN A 658 -8.66 10.30 17.84
CA GLN A 658 -8.28 9.56 16.64
C GLN A 658 -6.76 9.43 16.52
N LEU A 659 -6.27 8.23 16.21
CA LEU A 659 -4.87 8.04 15.83
C LEU A 659 -4.53 8.88 14.59
N ILE A 660 -3.42 9.64 14.65
CA ILE A 660 -2.94 10.49 13.56
C ILE A 660 -1.67 9.90 12.92
N GLU A 661 -1.19 10.51 11.84
CA GLU A 661 -0.06 10.01 11.05
C GLU A 661 1.21 9.80 11.89
N GLN A 662 1.53 10.73 12.80
CA GLN A 662 2.61 10.57 13.79
C GLN A 662 2.43 9.26 14.58
N GLY A 663 1.21 8.97 15.04
CA GLY A 663 0.90 7.77 15.81
C GLY A 663 0.97 6.48 14.99
N VAL A 664 0.64 6.54 13.70
CA VAL A 664 0.83 5.43 12.77
C VAL A 664 2.31 5.10 12.63
N GLN A 665 3.15 6.10 12.36
CA GLN A 665 4.60 5.90 12.20
C GLN A 665 5.24 5.35 13.48
N GLN A 666 4.85 5.86 14.64
CA GLN A 666 5.35 5.34 15.91
C GLN A 666 5.03 3.84 16.10
N GLN A 667 3.85 3.37 15.71
CA GLN A 667 3.49 1.95 15.83
C GLN A 667 4.13 1.08 14.75
N ILE A 668 4.42 1.65 13.56
CA ILE A 668 5.27 0.99 12.57
C ILE A 668 6.66 0.75 13.17
N SER A 669 7.28 1.75 13.80
CA SER A 669 8.59 1.60 14.45
C SER A 669 8.57 0.52 15.54
N ASN A 670 7.53 0.46 16.38
CA ASN A 670 7.37 -0.62 17.36
C ASN A 670 7.23 -1.99 16.70
N GLY A 671 6.42 -2.10 15.63
CA GLY A 671 6.25 -3.35 14.89
C GLY A 671 7.55 -3.84 14.26
N MET A 672 8.37 -2.94 13.73
CA MET A 672 9.71 -3.24 13.22
C MET A 672 10.64 -3.71 14.34
N ALA A 673 10.69 -3.00 15.47
CA ALA A 673 11.52 -3.38 16.61
C ALA A 673 11.18 -4.79 17.15
N LEU A 674 9.88 -5.13 17.22
CA LEU A 674 9.42 -6.46 17.61
C LEU A 674 9.74 -7.54 16.57
N ARG A 675 9.60 -7.23 15.28
CA ARG A 675 10.01 -8.15 14.21
C ARG A 675 11.49 -8.45 14.29
N ASP A 676 12.31 -7.40 14.40
CA ASP A 676 13.76 -7.48 14.50
C ASP A 676 14.23 -8.18 15.78
N ALA A 677 13.40 -8.29 16.81
CA ALA A 677 13.77 -9.04 18.01
C ALA A 677 13.35 -10.52 17.94
N TYR A 678 12.14 -10.78 17.43
CA TYR A 678 11.44 -12.03 17.73
C TYR A 678 11.15 -12.92 16.52
N ILE A 679 11.30 -12.42 15.29
CA ILE A 679 11.05 -13.18 14.05
C ILE A 679 12.36 -13.53 13.36
N TYR A 680 12.60 -14.82 13.15
CA TYR A 680 13.70 -15.32 12.34
C TYR A 680 13.19 -15.90 11.03
N ASP A 681 13.39 -15.17 9.93
CA ASP A 681 12.99 -15.55 8.57
C ASP A 681 14.18 -16.03 7.70
N GLY A 682 15.36 -16.17 8.30
CA GLY A 682 16.61 -16.55 7.62
C GLY A 682 17.35 -15.39 6.96
N SER A 683 16.84 -14.15 7.02
CA SER A 683 17.50 -12.97 6.43
C SER A 683 18.47 -12.25 7.37
N ASN A 684 18.34 -12.44 8.69
CA ASN A 684 19.07 -11.68 9.72
C ASN A 684 19.96 -12.57 10.62
N ASP A 685 21.25 -12.70 10.28
CA ASP A 685 22.25 -13.43 11.09
C ASP A 685 22.86 -12.60 12.24
N ASN A 686 22.61 -11.29 12.29
CA ASN A 686 23.18 -10.37 13.29
C ASN A 686 22.36 -10.22 14.59
N GLN A 687 21.25 -10.95 14.73
CA GLN A 687 20.39 -10.87 15.92
C GLN A 687 20.79 -11.90 16.98
N ASP A 688 20.61 -11.54 18.25
CA ASP A 688 20.81 -12.46 19.38
C ASP A 688 19.86 -13.66 19.24
N SER A 689 20.42 -14.81 18.88
CA SER A 689 19.65 -16.04 18.64
C SER A 689 18.80 -16.49 19.84
N ARG A 690 19.12 -16.02 21.06
CA ARG A 690 18.36 -16.29 22.28
C ARG A 690 17.00 -15.58 22.30
N LEU A 691 16.83 -14.52 21.51
CA LEU A 691 15.58 -13.75 21.39
C LEU A 691 14.63 -14.29 20.31
N ARG A 692 15.02 -15.31 19.55
CA ARG A 692 14.16 -15.88 18.49
C ARG A 692 12.95 -16.57 19.12
N LEU A 693 11.79 -15.92 19.07
CA LEU A 693 10.51 -16.49 19.54
C LEU A 693 9.87 -17.34 18.44
N PHE A 694 9.92 -16.86 17.19
CA PHE A 694 9.37 -17.51 16.02
C PHE A 694 10.47 -17.76 14.98
N ASP A 695 10.50 -18.98 14.45
CA ASP A 695 11.31 -19.35 13.29
C ASP A 695 10.37 -19.58 12.11
N THR A 696 10.38 -18.66 11.14
CA THR A 696 9.48 -18.68 9.98
C THR A 696 10.17 -19.19 8.70
N THR A 697 11.35 -19.79 8.83
CA THR A 697 12.09 -20.37 7.69
C THR A 697 11.37 -21.59 7.08
N GLU A 698 10.58 -22.30 7.87
CA GLU A 698 9.78 -23.43 7.41
C GLU A 698 8.43 -22.99 6.79
N LYS A 699 8.11 -23.53 5.62
CA LYS A 699 6.84 -23.24 4.93
C LYS A 699 5.64 -23.74 5.75
N GLY A 700 4.65 -22.88 5.94
CA GLY A 700 3.38 -23.20 6.61
C GLY A 700 3.33 -22.80 8.09
N MET A 701 4.40 -22.25 8.65
CA MET A 701 4.40 -21.69 10.00
C MET A 701 3.90 -20.23 9.98
N TYR A 702 2.71 -19.99 10.53
CA TYR A 702 2.09 -18.67 10.59
C TYR A 702 1.95 -18.21 12.06
N PRO A 703 2.87 -17.36 12.57
CA PRO A 703 2.97 -17.04 14.00
C PRO A 703 1.76 -16.27 14.56
N PHE A 704 0.88 -15.78 13.69
CA PHE A 704 -0.34 -15.06 14.04
C PHE A 704 -1.58 -15.96 14.17
N GLN A 705 -1.48 -17.27 13.95
CA GLN A 705 -2.59 -18.20 14.12
C GLN A 705 -2.81 -18.58 15.59
N GLU A 706 -4.07 -18.82 15.97
CA GLU A 706 -4.41 -19.37 17.27
C GLU A 706 -3.83 -20.79 17.45
N PRO A 707 -3.37 -21.16 18.65
CA PRO A 707 -3.40 -20.39 19.91
C PRO A 707 -2.14 -19.54 20.16
N VAL A 708 -1.30 -19.31 19.16
CA VAL A 708 0.08 -18.83 19.33
C VAL A 708 0.16 -17.32 19.58
N LEU A 709 -0.70 -16.54 18.93
CA LEU A 709 -0.82 -15.09 19.09
C LEU A 709 -2.11 -14.76 19.83
N ARG A 710 -2.01 -13.88 20.83
CA ARG A 710 -3.16 -13.29 21.51
C ARG A 710 -3.15 -11.77 21.33
N TYR A 711 -4.19 -11.20 20.73
CA TYR A 711 -4.31 -9.73 20.56
C TYR A 711 -5.53 -9.14 21.29
N ARG A 712 -5.29 -8.15 22.16
CA ARG A 712 -6.32 -7.43 22.92
C ARG A 712 -6.19 -5.91 22.81
N SER A 713 -7.31 -5.21 22.72
CA SER A 713 -7.44 -3.77 23.02
C SER A 713 -8.84 -3.47 23.53
N ASP A 714 -9.11 -2.26 24.03
CA ASP A 714 -10.50 -1.79 24.14
C ASP A 714 -11.03 -1.31 22.78
N ASP A 715 -12.24 -0.77 22.75
CA ASP A 715 -12.96 -0.36 21.54
C ASP A 715 -12.65 1.08 21.08
N ASP A 716 -11.74 1.78 21.75
CA ASP A 716 -11.28 3.09 21.33
C ASP A 716 -10.48 2.98 20.02
N GLN A 717 -10.78 3.83 19.03
CA GLN A 717 -10.15 3.70 17.71
C GLN A 717 -8.61 3.74 17.74
N ARG A 718 -8.02 4.54 18.63
CA ARG A 718 -6.55 4.66 18.74
C ARG A 718 -5.87 3.39 19.23
N THR A 719 -6.51 2.62 20.11
CA THR A 719 -5.94 1.37 20.63
C THR A 719 -6.15 0.24 19.62
N LEU A 720 -7.34 0.15 19.02
CA LEU A 720 -7.66 -0.77 17.91
C LEU A 720 -6.64 -0.59 16.76
N ALA A 721 -6.47 0.64 16.28
CA ALA A 721 -5.59 0.95 15.15
C ALA A 721 -4.10 0.74 15.49
N SER A 722 -3.66 1.11 16.69
CA SER A 722 -2.26 0.97 17.08
C SER A 722 -1.80 -0.49 17.06
N GLY A 723 -2.59 -1.41 17.64
CA GLY A 723 -2.26 -2.83 17.64
C GLY A 723 -2.35 -3.46 16.25
N GLN A 724 -3.33 -3.04 15.43
CA GLN A 724 -3.44 -3.50 14.04
C GLN A 724 -2.23 -3.10 13.18
N ILE A 725 -1.79 -1.85 13.29
CA ILE A 725 -0.62 -1.34 12.56
C ILE A 725 0.63 -2.11 13.01
N LEU A 726 0.86 -2.21 14.31
CA LEU A 726 2.01 -2.92 14.88
C LEU A 726 2.07 -4.38 14.38
N LEU A 727 0.97 -5.13 14.48
CA LEU A 727 0.94 -6.54 14.05
C LEU A 727 1.09 -6.70 12.54
N THR A 728 0.50 -5.78 11.76
CA THR A 728 0.63 -5.80 10.29
C THR A 728 2.08 -5.58 9.88
N THR A 729 2.79 -4.66 10.55
CA THR A 729 4.22 -4.42 10.33
C THR A 729 5.07 -5.59 10.83
N MET A 730 4.77 -6.13 12.02
CA MET A 730 5.53 -7.23 12.61
C MET A 730 5.49 -8.50 11.74
N PHE A 731 4.33 -8.83 11.17
CA PHE A 731 4.08 -10.08 10.42
C PHE A 731 3.88 -9.88 8.91
N GLU A 732 4.35 -8.78 8.33
CA GLU A 732 4.05 -8.42 6.93
C GLU A 732 4.33 -9.56 5.94
N GLN A 733 5.50 -10.19 6.06
CA GLN A 733 5.91 -11.28 5.16
C GLN A 733 5.03 -12.53 5.37
N GLU A 734 4.75 -12.88 6.62
CA GLU A 734 3.96 -14.05 6.98
C GLU A 734 2.50 -13.89 6.54
N LEU A 735 1.91 -12.69 6.69
CA LEU A 735 0.56 -12.37 6.21
C LEU A 735 0.44 -12.48 4.69
N ASN A 736 1.45 -11.98 3.95
CA ASN A 736 1.49 -12.07 2.49
C ASN A 736 1.68 -13.53 2.01
N SER A 737 2.55 -14.29 2.67
CA SER A 737 2.79 -15.69 2.35
C SER A 737 1.55 -16.55 2.61
N TYR A 738 0.82 -16.29 3.69
CA TYR A 738 -0.44 -16.95 4.01
C TYR A 738 -1.50 -16.72 2.94
N ARG A 739 -1.72 -15.46 2.55
CA ARG A 739 -2.68 -15.11 1.49
C ARG A 739 -2.37 -15.85 0.19
N THR A 740 -1.09 -15.96 -0.15
CA THR A 740 -0.63 -16.64 -1.36
C THR A 740 -0.83 -18.15 -1.28
N ALA A 741 -0.53 -18.77 -0.12
CA ALA A 741 -0.62 -20.21 0.07
C ALA A 741 -2.07 -20.71 0.23
N GLU A 742 -2.87 -19.99 1.02
CA GLU A 742 -4.22 -20.43 1.43
C GLU A 742 -5.33 -19.85 0.55
N GLY A 743 -5.01 -18.95 -0.38
CA GLY A 743 -5.98 -18.30 -1.28
C GLY A 743 -7.02 -17.44 -0.56
N ARG A 744 -6.81 -17.09 0.71
CA ARG A 744 -7.75 -16.33 1.55
C ARG A 744 -7.03 -15.31 2.43
N ASN A 745 -7.72 -14.24 2.78
CA ASN A 745 -7.14 -13.19 3.64
C ASN A 745 -6.89 -13.73 5.06
N PRO A 746 -5.69 -13.50 5.64
CA PRO A 746 -5.39 -13.88 7.01
C PRO A 746 -6.35 -13.19 7.99
N VAL A 747 -6.67 -13.87 9.09
CA VAL A 747 -7.54 -13.36 10.14
C VAL A 747 -6.79 -13.53 11.46
N ILE A 748 -6.55 -12.41 12.14
CA ILE A 748 -6.02 -12.40 13.49
C ILE A 748 -7.20 -12.15 14.43
N PRO A 749 -7.53 -13.06 15.35
CA PRO A 749 -8.55 -12.82 16.35
C PRO A 749 -8.18 -11.64 17.24
N HIS A 750 -9.04 -10.62 17.24
CA HIS A 750 -8.91 -9.44 18.07
C HIS A 750 -9.98 -9.49 19.15
N HIS A 751 -9.54 -9.51 20.41
CA HIS A 751 -10.45 -9.51 21.54
C HIS A 751 -10.57 -8.10 22.08
N THR A 752 -11.81 -7.62 22.17
CA THR A 752 -12.11 -6.25 22.58
C THR A 752 -13.35 -6.21 23.46
N ALA A 753 -13.44 -5.19 24.30
CA ALA A 753 -14.62 -4.84 25.08
C ALA A 753 -14.72 -3.32 25.17
N ASP A 754 -15.93 -2.82 25.46
CA ASP A 754 -16.17 -1.39 25.62
C ASP A 754 -15.23 -0.82 26.70
N ARG A 755 -14.59 0.33 26.42
CA ARG A 755 -13.58 0.96 27.29
C ARG A 755 -14.01 1.08 28.76
N HIS A 756 -15.28 1.34 29.02
CA HIS A 756 -15.81 1.53 30.37
C HIS A 756 -15.92 0.22 31.20
N VAL A 757 -15.87 -0.95 30.55
CA VAL A 757 -15.87 -2.26 31.22
C VAL A 757 -14.61 -3.08 30.97
N ASP A 758 -13.74 -2.68 30.04
CA ASP A 758 -12.49 -3.37 29.74
C ASP A 758 -11.51 -3.36 30.94
N ILE A 759 -10.59 -4.32 30.96
CA ILE A 759 -9.57 -4.51 32.01
C ILE A 759 -8.31 -3.67 31.78
N LEU A 760 -8.15 -3.07 30.60
CA LEU A 760 -7.02 -2.24 30.23
C LEU A 760 -7.03 -0.87 30.91
N SER A 761 -8.10 -0.47 31.60
CA SER A 761 -8.17 0.82 32.29
C SER A 761 -8.83 0.74 33.66
N PRO A 762 -8.41 1.59 34.61
CA PRO A 762 -9.05 1.72 35.92
C PRO A 762 -10.55 2.04 35.79
N LYS A 763 -11.39 1.33 36.55
CA LYS A 763 -12.84 1.54 36.53
C LYS A 763 -13.27 2.63 37.49
N ALA A 764 -14.05 3.58 36.97
CA ALA A 764 -14.73 4.59 37.79
C ALA A 764 -15.85 3.94 38.63
N GLY A 765 -16.08 4.46 39.83
CA GLY A 765 -17.22 4.05 40.66
C GLY A 765 -17.00 2.85 41.57
N CYS A 766 -15.90 2.11 41.43
CA CYS A 766 -15.60 1.00 42.34
C CYS A 766 -15.24 1.52 43.77
N PRO A 767 -15.95 1.08 44.82
CA PRO A 767 -15.68 1.47 46.21
C PRO A 767 -14.25 1.21 46.68
N THR A 768 -13.66 0.06 46.33
CA THR A 768 -12.28 -0.28 46.73
C THR A 768 -11.24 0.56 45.99
N HIS A 769 -11.50 0.91 44.72
CA HIS A 769 -10.66 1.87 44.00
C HIS A 769 -10.69 3.24 44.67
N LYS A 770 -11.90 3.73 44.99
CA LYS A 770 -12.12 5.03 45.63
C LYS A 770 -11.47 5.12 47.01
N GLU A 771 -11.50 4.03 47.78
CA GLU A 771 -10.88 4.00 49.10
C GLU A 771 -9.34 4.05 49.01
N ALA A 772 -8.74 3.25 48.11
CA ALA A 772 -7.29 3.29 47.88
C ALA A 772 -6.84 4.65 47.33
N GLU A 773 -7.63 5.26 46.44
CA GLU A 773 -7.39 6.60 45.93
C GLU A 773 -7.50 7.65 47.06
N ARG A 774 -8.53 7.58 47.89
CA ARG A 774 -8.71 8.49 49.04
C ARG A 774 -7.54 8.42 50.02
N GLN A 775 -7.00 7.23 50.27
CA GLN A 775 -5.82 7.06 51.12
C GLN A 775 -4.57 7.70 50.49
N ALA A 776 -4.36 7.49 49.19
CA ALA A 776 -3.25 8.10 48.46
C ALA A 776 -3.33 9.64 48.44
N LEU A 777 -4.50 10.20 48.12
CA LEU A 777 -4.74 11.65 48.13
C LEU A 777 -4.75 12.24 49.56
N GLY A 778 -5.05 11.44 50.57
CA GLY A 778 -4.93 11.81 51.98
C GLY A 778 -3.51 11.72 52.54
N SER A 779 -2.56 11.17 51.77
CA SER A 779 -1.20 10.95 52.23
C SER A 779 -0.45 12.27 52.47
N LYS A 780 0.46 12.26 53.45
CA LYS A 780 1.33 13.41 53.71
C LYS A 780 2.09 13.84 52.46
N GLU A 781 2.56 12.88 51.67
CA GLU A 781 3.29 13.15 50.44
C GLU A 781 2.46 13.93 49.40
N TYR A 782 1.20 13.52 49.19
CA TYR A 782 0.30 14.26 48.31
C TYR A 782 -0.05 15.65 48.87
N GLN A 783 -0.30 15.74 50.17
CA GLN A 783 -0.63 17.01 50.83
C GLN A 783 0.55 18.00 50.79
N ASP A 784 1.78 17.52 51.02
CA ASP A 784 2.99 18.33 50.93
C ASP A 784 3.21 18.80 49.47
N PHE A 785 2.96 17.93 48.49
CA PHE A 785 3.00 18.28 47.07
C PHE A 785 1.98 19.38 46.73
N ILE A 786 0.68 19.18 46.99
CA ILE A 786 -0.36 20.12 46.58
C ILE A 786 -0.28 21.46 47.31
N GLN A 787 0.30 21.48 48.52
CA GLN A 787 0.50 22.69 49.33
C GLN A 787 1.86 23.36 49.10
N SER A 788 2.75 22.77 48.28
CA SER A 788 4.05 23.34 47.97
C SER A 788 3.94 24.72 47.32
N ASP A 789 4.95 25.57 47.54
CA ASP A 789 5.00 26.90 46.93
C ASP A 789 5.03 26.81 45.39
N GLU A 790 5.66 25.76 44.86
CA GLU A 790 5.70 25.45 43.45
C GLU A 790 4.31 25.11 42.88
N SER A 791 3.56 24.22 43.54
CA SER A 791 2.18 23.90 43.12
C SER A 791 1.27 25.12 43.15
N LYS A 792 1.39 25.98 44.17
CA LYS A 792 0.66 27.25 44.23
C LYS A 792 1.08 28.20 43.11
N ASN A 793 2.36 28.25 42.76
CA ASN A 793 2.88 29.07 41.67
C ASN A 793 2.36 28.61 40.31
N VAL A 794 2.37 27.29 40.04
CA VAL A 794 1.83 26.68 38.82
C VAL A 794 0.32 26.93 38.70
N LEU A 795 -0.44 26.76 39.78
CA LEU A 795 -1.89 27.04 39.78
C LEU A 795 -2.18 28.54 39.52
N ARG A 796 -1.33 29.44 40.05
CA ARG A 796 -1.43 30.88 39.75
C ARG A 796 -1.14 31.16 38.28
N LEU A 797 -0.07 30.58 37.73
CA LEU A 797 0.30 30.69 36.30
C LEU A 797 -0.82 30.20 35.39
N LEU A 798 -1.45 29.06 35.69
CA LEU A 798 -2.56 28.53 34.91
C LEU A 798 -3.79 29.47 34.96
N LYS A 799 -4.10 30.00 36.14
CA LYS A 799 -5.23 30.92 36.33
C LYS A 799 -5.02 32.27 35.64
N GLU A 800 -3.85 32.88 35.82
CA GLU A 800 -3.57 34.25 35.39
C GLU A 800 -2.97 34.31 33.98
N GLY A 801 -2.14 33.34 33.60
CA GLY A 801 -1.46 33.27 32.30
C GLY A 801 -2.16 32.46 31.22
N VAL A 802 -2.94 31.43 31.59
CA VAL A 802 -3.68 30.58 30.63
C VAL A 802 -5.20 30.78 30.72
N GLY A 803 -5.69 31.36 31.82
CA GLY A 803 -7.12 31.61 32.06
C GLY A 803 -7.89 30.42 32.65
N ILE A 804 -7.20 29.43 33.24
CA ILE A 804 -7.79 28.20 33.76
C ILE A 804 -7.62 28.15 35.27
N ALA A 805 -8.72 28.34 36.00
CA ALA A 805 -8.71 28.39 37.47
C ALA A 805 -8.65 27.00 38.13
N ASN A 806 -9.24 25.97 37.50
CA ASN A 806 -9.29 24.60 38.00
C ASN A 806 -8.84 23.65 36.89
N PRO A 807 -7.53 23.37 36.78
CA PRO A 807 -7.02 22.53 35.71
C PRO A 807 -7.40 21.06 35.93
N THR A 808 -7.96 20.43 34.90
CA THR A 808 -8.33 19.01 34.85
C THR A 808 -7.30 18.22 34.03
N GLY A 809 -7.38 16.89 34.04
CA GLY A 809 -6.55 16.04 33.14
C GLY A 809 -6.68 16.43 31.65
N SER A 810 -7.83 16.97 31.25
CA SER A 810 -8.07 17.47 29.89
C SER A 810 -7.11 18.60 29.47
N LEU A 811 -6.64 19.44 30.40
CA LEU A 811 -5.69 20.50 30.06
C LEU A 811 -4.32 19.93 29.65
N VAL A 812 -3.84 18.93 30.37
CA VAL A 812 -2.59 18.23 30.01
C VAL A 812 -2.73 17.61 28.64
N ASP A 813 -3.90 17.06 28.36
CA ASP A 813 -4.22 16.49 27.06
C ASP A 813 -4.11 17.52 25.94
N CYS A 814 -4.72 18.70 26.11
CA CYS A 814 -4.63 19.80 25.15
C CYS A 814 -3.18 20.26 24.93
N LEU A 815 -2.40 20.41 26.01
CA LEU A 815 -0.99 20.85 25.94
C LEU A 815 -0.10 19.82 25.25
N MET A 816 -0.23 18.53 25.62
CA MET A 816 0.55 17.44 25.05
C MET A 816 0.21 17.20 23.58
N THR A 817 -1.08 17.21 23.22
CA THR A 817 -1.47 17.10 21.81
C THR A 817 -1.02 18.30 20.99
N ALA A 818 -1.06 19.51 21.53
CA ALA A 818 -0.61 20.70 20.80
C ALA A 818 0.88 20.62 20.46
N ILE A 819 1.76 20.46 21.46
CA ILE A 819 3.20 20.43 21.22
C ILE A 819 3.62 19.22 20.37
N CYS A 820 3.05 18.04 20.60
CA CYS A 820 3.40 16.83 19.82
C CYS A 820 2.81 16.80 18.41
N THR A 821 2.02 17.80 18.03
CA THR A 821 1.48 17.95 16.67
C THR A 821 1.82 19.29 16.03
N ASP A 822 2.86 19.94 16.54
CA ASP A 822 3.41 21.18 15.98
C ASP A 822 2.45 22.39 16.03
N ARG A 823 1.48 22.35 16.95
CA ARG A 823 0.47 23.39 17.14
C ARG A 823 0.90 24.36 18.23
N SER A 824 0.37 25.58 18.14
CA SER A 824 0.67 26.69 19.04
C SER A 824 0.37 26.35 20.50
N LEU A 825 1.25 26.78 21.42
CA LEU A 825 1.02 26.79 22.86
C LEU A 825 0.53 28.17 23.34
N PRO A 826 -0.11 28.28 24.51
CA PRO A 826 -0.40 29.58 25.12
C PRO A 826 0.88 30.39 25.29
N PRO A 827 0.89 31.72 25.05
CA PRO A 827 2.09 32.53 25.21
C PRO A 827 2.76 32.42 26.59
N ALA A 828 1.96 32.24 27.65
CA ALA A 828 2.48 32.03 29.00
C ALA A 828 3.23 30.70 29.18
N LEU A 829 3.00 29.70 28.32
CA LEU A 829 3.60 28.36 28.35
C LEU A 829 4.47 28.06 27.11
N ASP A 830 4.71 29.03 26.22
CA ASP A 830 5.51 28.83 25.01
C ASP A 830 7.01 29.05 25.29
N ASP A 831 7.57 28.29 26.24
CA ASP A 831 8.96 28.40 26.69
C ASP A 831 9.74 27.07 26.70
N PHE A 832 9.12 25.97 26.24
CA PHE A 832 9.79 24.67 26.19
C PHE A 832 10.98 24.66 25.23
N GLY A 833 12.14 24.22 25.72
CA GLY A 833 13.37 24.14 24.93
C GLY A 833 13.97 25.49 24.52
N LYS A 834 13.46 26.61 25.04
CA LYS A 834 13.97 27.96 24.74
C LYS A 834 14.93 28.42 25.83
N GLU A 835 15.93 29.21 25.44
CA GLU A 835 16.78 29.93 26.40
C GLU A 835 15.93 30.88 27.25
N GLU A 836 16.43 31.25 28.43
CA GLU A 836 15.72 32.12 29.38
C GLU A 836 15.26 33.41 28.70
N GLN A 837 13.95 33.63 28.68
CA GLN A 837 13.32 34.72 27.95
C GLN A 837 13.15 35.95 28.83
N ASP A 838 13.50 37.14 28.33
CA ASP A 838 13.23 38.42 29.01
C ASP A 838 11.78 38.89 28.79
N ASP A 839 10.81 38.04 29.11
CA ASP A 839 9.38 38.30 28.94
C ASP A 839 8.67 38.54 30.30
N VAL A 840 7.40 39.01 30.23
CA VAL A 840 6.63 39.36 31.43
C VAL A 840 6.31 38.14 32.30
N TRP A 841 6.12 36.97 31.68
CA TRP A 841 5.81 35.71 32.34
C TRP A 841 7.05 35.14 33.03
N THR A 842 8.22 35.20 32.39
CA THR A 842 9.48 34.75 33.00
C THR A 842 9.80 35.56 34.26
N LYS A 843 9.58 36.88 34.24
CA LYS A 843 9.82 37.75 35.41
C LYS A 843 8.89 37.45 36.59
N GLU A 844 7.66 37.03 36.33
CA GLU A 844 6.63 36.84 37.34
C GLU A 844 6.54 35.39 37.86
N TYR A 845 6.78 34.42 36.97
CA TYR A 845 6.60 32.99 37.23
C TYR A 845 7.88 32.17 37.13
N GLY A 846 8.99 32.72 36.61
CA GLY A 846 10.22 31.99 36.34
C GLY A 846 10.23 31.29 34.98
N SER A 847 11.35 30.62 34.68
CA SER A 847 11.57 29.85 33.44
C SER A 847 10.99 28.43 33.51
N HIS A 848 11.02 27.71 32.38
CA HIS A 848 10.59 26.32 32.21
C HIS A 848 9.13 26.06 32.61
N ARG A 849 8.27 27.04 32.37
CA ARG A 849 6.84 27.09 32.72
C ARG A 849 6.07 25.92 32.13
N PHE A 850 6.28 25.61 30.85
CA PHE A 850 5.64 24.46 30.21
C PHE A 850 5.94 23.15 30.96
N GLN A 851 7.22 22.88 31.20
CA GLN A 851 7.65 21.65 31.85
C GLN A 851 7.12 21.58 33.28
N ARG A 852 7.18 22.68 34.04
CA ARG A 852 6.66 22.75 35.41
C ARG A 852 5.14 22.51 35.48
N VAL A 853 4.37 23.03 34.52
CA VAL A 853 2.93 22.74 34.42
C VAL A 853 2.69 21.27 34.11
N VAL A 854 3.40 20.71 33.13
CA VAL A 854 3.26 19.30 32.73
C VAL A 854 3.66 18.38 33.89
N ASP A 855 4.78 18.63 34.57
CA ASP A 855 5.27 17.89 35.73
C ASP A 855 4.28 17.93 36.89
N TYR A 856 3.76 19.12 37.22
CA TYR A 856 2.71 19.26 38.24
C TYR A 856 1.50 18.39 37.91
N MET A 857 1.03 18.43 36.66
CA MET A 857 -0.17 17.69 36.29
C MET A 857 0.06 16.18 36.25
N ILE A 858 1.21 15.72 35.72
CA ILE A 858 1.61 14.31 35.73
C ILE A 858 1.72 13.81 37.16
N GLN A 859 2.39 14.55 38.03
CA GLN A 859 2.55 14.19 39.43
C GLN A 859 1.20 14.13 40.14
N ASN A 860 0.33 15.13 39.93
CA ASN A 860 -1.00 15.15 40.53
C ASN A 860 -1.85 13.93 40.13
N HIS A 861 -1.73 13.44 38.89
CA HIS A 861 -2.48 12.28 38.40
C HIS A 861 -1.83 10.93 38.74
N THR A 862 -0.50 10.84 38.80
CA THR A 862 0.21 9.55 38.87
C THR A 862 0.80 9.23 40.24
N ILE A 863 0.80 10.19 41.18
CA ILE A 863 1.28 9.96 42.55
C ILE A 863 0.51 8.84 43.27
N ILE A 864 -0.78 8.66 42.94
CA ILE A 864 -1.60 7.56 43.47
C ILE A 864 -1.08 6.18 43.02
N ASN A 865 -0.42 6.10 41.85
CA ASN A 865 0.02 4.83 41.28
C ASN A 865 1.11 4.17 42.13
N ARG A 866 1.96 4.96 42.79
CA ARG A 866 3.10 4.47 43.60
C ARG A 866 2.83 4.45 45.10
N TYR A 867 1.74 5.07 45.55
CA TYR A 867 1.41 5.15 46.96
C TYR A 867 1.27 3.75 47.59
N ASN A 868 1.88 3.57 48.77
CA ASN A 868 1.80 2.35 49.58
C ASN A 868 2.09 1.07 48.78
N ASP A 869 3.29 0.97 48.19
CA ASP A 869 3.68 -0.16 47.33
C ASP A 869 2.69 -0.39 46.17
N GLY A 870 2.28 0.71 45.53
CA GLY A 870 1.34 0.72 44.42
C GLY A 870 0.00 0.07 44.73
N GLN A 871 -0.52 0.22 45.95
CA GLN A 871 -1.75 -0.43 46.40
C GLN A 871 -2.93 -0.15 45.45
N TRP A 872 -3.11 1.10 45.05
CA TRP A 872 -4.15 1.46 44.08
C TRP A 872 -3.94 0.74 42.74
N SER A 873 -2.71 0.80 42.21
CA SER A 873 -2.31 0.15 40.95
C SER A 873 -2.56 -1.36 40.96
N LYS A 874 -2.21 -2.06 42.05
CA LYS A 874 -2.47 -3.50 42.21
C LYS A 874 -3.95 -3.82 42.16
N VAL A 875 -4.79 -3.02 42.83
CA VAL A 875 -6.24 -3.25 42.82
C VAL A 875 -6.83 -3.03 41.42
N VAL A 876 -6.48 -1.91 40.77
CA VAL A 876 -7.09 -1.57 39.47
C VAL A 876 -6.58 -2.46 38.33
N MET A 877 -5.34 -2.93 38.39
CA MET A 877 -4.73 -3.80 37.36
C MET A 877 -4.83 -5.30 37.69
N ALA A 878 -5.37 -5.69 38.84
CA ALA A 878 -5.48 -7.11 39.24
C ALA A 878 -6.15 -8.00 38.17
N PRO A 879 -7.25 -7.60 37.51
CA PRO A 879 -7.86 -8.42 36.46
C PRO A 879 -6.99 -8.55 35.20
N MET A 880 -6.28 -7.48 34.83
CA MET A 880 -5.37 -7.50 33.69
C MET A 880 -4.15 -8.40 33.97
N TRP A 881 -3.56 -8.29 35.16
CA TRP A 881 -2.50 -9.19 35.59
C TRP A 881 -2.97 -10.64 35.64
N ALA A 882 -4.20 -10.92 36.10
CA ALA A 882 -4.73 -12.28 36.06
C ALA A 882 -4.75 -12.83 34.63
N GLU A 883 -5.17 -12.03 33.64
CA GLU A 883 -5.18 -12.44 32.23
C GLU A 883 -3.75 -12.60 31.66
N ILE A 884 -2.82 -11.69 31.98
CA ILE A 884 -1.39 -11.84 31.60
C ILE A 884 -0.82 -13.15 32.15
N MET A 885 -1.07 -13.43 33.43
CA MET A 885 -0.62 -14.66 34.09
C MET A 885 -1.25 -15.91 33.47
N ASP A 886 -2.51 -15.86 33.04
CA ASP A 886 -3.18 -16.99 32.40
C ASP A 886 -2.51 -17.40 31.07
N TYR A 887 -1.93 -16.45 30.33
CA TYR A 887 -1.17 -16.73 29.10
C TYR A 887 0.31 -17.05 29.34
N MET A 888 0.90 -16.47 30.39
CA MET A 888 2.30 -16.66 30.74
C MET A 888 2.56 -17.98 31.49
N MET A 889 1.74 -18.34 32.47
CA MET A 889 1.97 -19.52 33.33
C MET A 889 2.10 -20.84 32.55
N PRO A 890 1.33 -21.11 31.47
CA PRO A 890 1.53 -22.31 30.66
C PRO A 890 2.91 -22.42 29.99
N SER A 891 3.66 -21.31 29.84
CA SER A 891 5.02 -21.35 29.30
C SER A 891 6.05 -21.84 30.31
N LEU A 892 5.69 -21.95 31.60
CA LEU A 892 6.55 -22.42 32.69
C LEU A 892 6.41 -23.94 32.93
N LEU A 893 5.52 -24.61 32.19
CA LEU A 893 5.34 -26.05 32.25
C LEU A 893 6.21 -26.75 31.20
N PRO A 894 6.70 -27.99 31.47
CA PRO A 894 7.45 -28.78 30.51
C PRO A 894 6.70 -28.96 29.16
N ASP A 895 7.42 -28.88 28.04
CA ASP A 895 6.90 -28.95 26.67
C ASP A 895 6.22 -30.31 26.37
N ASP A 896 4.91 -30.41 26.59
CA ASP A 896 4.08 -31.55 26.14
C ASP A 896 3.18 -31.19 24.94
N ASN A 897 3.02 -29.92 24.56
CA ASN A 897 2.33 -29.53 23.33
C ASN A 897 2.56 -28.06 22.90
N ASN A 898 2.57 -27.81 21.59
CA ASN A 898 2.77 -26.47 20.98
C ASN A 898 1.54 -25.54 21.06
N ASP A 899 0.50 -25.93 21.82
CA ASP A 899 -0.81 -25.24 21.94
C ASP A 899 -0.82 -24.18 23.06
N ARG A 900 0.12 -23.24 23.04
CA ARG A 900 0.15 -22.11 24.02
C ARG A 900 0.42 -20.77 23.36
N VAL A 901 0.00 -19.70 24.02
CA VAL A 901 0.29 -18.32 23.62
C VAL A 901 1.78 -18.05 23.77
N LYS A 902 2.47 -17.82 22.65
CA LYS A 902 3.88 -17.42 22.61
C LYS A 902 4.02 -15.90 22.61
N PHE A 903 3.09 -15.18 21.99
CA PHE A 903 3.10 -13.73 21.93
C PHE A 903 1.73 -13.16 22.31
N ALA A 904 1.67 -12.36 23.37
CA ALA A 904 0.46 -11.65 23.79
C ALA A 904 0.66 -10.14 23.61
N LEU A 905 -0.20 -9.51 22.80
CA LEU A 905 -0.21 -8.06 22.58
C LEU A 905 -1.44 -7.43 23.24
N TYR A 906 -1.20 -6.45 24.10
CA TYR A 906 -2.20 -5.58 24.69
C TYR A 906 -2.00 -4.15 24.20
N SER A 907 -2.98 -3.58 23.51
CA SER A 907 -2.97 -2.18 23.07
C SER A 907 -3.89 -1.34 23.94
N GLY A 908 -3.30 -0.45 24.75
CA GLY A 908 -3.98 0.32 25.78
C GLY A 908 -3.60 1.79 25.80
N HIS A 909 -3.74 2.41 26.97
CA HIS A 909 -3.60 3.85 27.20
C HIS A 909 -2.45 4.15 28.18
N ASP A 910 -2.20 5.43 28.42
CA ASP A 910 -1.38 5.86 29.56
C ASP A 910 -1.93 5.37 30.90
N SER A 911 -3.26 5.35 31.06
CA SER A 911 -3.93 4.75 32.22
C SER A 911 -3.77 3.23 32.32
N THR A 912 -3.17 2.58 31.32
CA THR A 912 -2.79 1.16 31.36
C THR A 912 -1.36 1.00 31.87
N LEU A 913 -0.39 1.59 31.17
CA LEU A 913 1.05 1.34 31.41
C LEU A 913 1.52 1.84 32.77
N ALA A 914 1.12 3.06 33.16
CA ALA A 914 1.58 3.65 34.41
C ALA A 914 1.20 2.82 35.65
N PRO A 915 -0.09 2.46 35.88
CA PRO A 915 -0.44 1.60 37.00
C PRO A 915 0.06 0.16 36.82
N LEU A 916 0.15 -0.37 35.60
CA LEU A 916 0.68 -1.72 35.40
C LEU A 916 2.13 -1.83 35.88
N MET A 917 3.00 -0.89 35.50
CA MET A 917 4.38 -0.83 35.96
C MET A 917 4.48 -0.57 37.47
N ALA A 918 3.71 0.39 37.98
CA ALA A 918 3.74 0.75 39.40
C ALA A 918 3.24 -0.37 40.33
N SER A 919 2.39 -1.28 39.83
CA SER A 919 1.93 -2.46 40.59
C SER A 919 3.03 -3.51 40.82
N LEU A 920 4.08 -3.52 39.98
CA LEU A 920 5.23 -4.43 40.11
C LEU A 920 6.30 -3.89 41.05
N SER A 921 6.50 -2.59 41.11
CA SER A 921 7.45 -1.95 42.03
C SER A 921 7.24 -0.44 42.00
N PRO A 922 7.28 0.25 43.16
CA PRO A 922 7.28 1.71 43.21
C PRO A 922 8.50 2.32 42.50
N ARG A 923 9.60 1.56 42.33
CA ARG A 923 10.82 2.03 41.66
C ARG A 923 10.69 2.08 40.14
N LEU A 924 9.74 1.33 39.57
CA LEU A 924 9.47 1.36 38.12
C LEU A 924 8.72 2.62 37.68
N TRP A 925 8.15 3.38 38.63
CA TRP A 925 7.37 4.58 38.32
C TRP A 925 7.62 5.70 39.33
N ASN A 926 8.35 6.73 38.92
CA ASN A 926 8.77 7.84 39.80
C ASN A 926 7.72 8.97 39.96
N ALA A 927 6.51 8.83 39.40
CA ALA A 927 5.43 9.83 39.37
C ALA A 927 5.76 11.18 38.73
N THR A 928 6.95 11.36 38.15
CA THR A 928 7.33 12.54 37.37
C THR A 928 7.36 12.26 35.87
N SER A 929 7.27 10.99 35.48
CA SER A 929 7.20 10.56 34.09
C SER A 929 5.77 10.19 33.72
N PHE A 930 5.36 10.50 32.48
CA PHE A 930 4.09 10.08 31.88
C PHE A 930 4.35 9.03 30.80
N PRO A 931 3.47 8.05 30.55
CA PRO A 931 3.70 7.08 29.48
C PRO A 931 3.74 7.80 28.13
N TRP A 932 4.88 7.75 27.46
CA TRP A 932 5.11 8.41 26.18
C TRP A 932 4.19 7.86 25.09
N TYR A 933 3.93 8.61 24.01
CA TYR A 933 3.22 8.05 22.86
C TYR A 933 3.95 6.82 22.33
N ALA A 934 3.16 5.81 21.98
CA ALA A 934 3.65 4.51 21.53
C ALA A 934 4.65 3.84 22.49
N SER A 935 4.57 4.12 23.80
CA SER A 935 5.39 3.40 24.76
C SER A 935 5.09 1.91 24.73
N MET A 936 6.10 1.09 24.96
CA MET A 936 6.01 -0.35 24.91
C MET A 936 6.71 -0.96 26.13
N MET A 937 5.91 -1.63 26.97
CA MET A 937 6.39 -2.47 28.07
C MET A 937 6.39 -3.92 27.61
N ILE A 938 7.49 -4.64 27.81
CA ILE A 938 7.63 -6.03 27.39
C ILE A 938 8.07 -6.88 28.56
N ILE A 939 7.41 -8.03 28.73
CA ILE A 939 7.80 -9.10 29.63
C ILE A 939 8.19 -10.29 28.77
N GLU A 940 9.46 -10.67 28.83
CA GLU A 940 10.00 -11.84 28.16
C GLU A 940 10.21 -12.96 29.17
N ILE A 941 9.88 -14.20 28.81
CA ILE A 941 10.15 -15.39 29.62
C ILE A 941 11.19 -16.25 28.91
N HIS A 942 12.26 -16.53 29.64
CA HIS A 942 13.42 -17.28 29.18
C HIS A 942 13.54 -18.59 29.93
N GLU A 943 13.64 -19.69 29.19
CA GLU A 943 13.98 -21.00 29.73
C GLU A 943 15.50 -21.21 29.67
N ARG A 944 16.12 -21.70 30.74
CA ARG A 944 17.54 -22.11 30.73
C ARG A 944 17.71 -23.44 30.02
N ARG A 945 18.61 -23.50 29.03
CA ARG A 945 19.03 -24.79 28.45
C ARG A 945 19.93 -25.52 29.44
N SER A 946 19.43 -26.62 30.01
CA SER A 946 20.26 -27.49 30.87
C SER A 946 21.28 -28.27 30.03
N HIS A 947 22.55 -28.28 30.45
CA HIS A 947 23.56 -29.23 29.97
C HIS A 947 23.57 -30.55 30.77
N ASP A 948 22.78 -30.65 31.85
CA ASP A 948 22.72 -31.81 32.75
C ASP A 948 21.36 -32.52 32.62
N PRO A 949 21.32 -33.75 32.05
CA PRO A 949 20.10 -34.55 31.93
C PRO A 949 19.55 -35.08 33.28
N SER A 950 20.19 -34.76 34.41
CA SER A 950 19.73 -35.13 35.76
C SER A 950 19.02 -33.99 36.53
N SER A 951 18.98 -32.77 35.97
CA SER A 951 18.16 -31.68 36.53
C SER A 951 16.67 -31.98 36.36
N VAL A 952 15.93 -32.02 37.48
CA VAL A 952 14.53 -32.47 37.52
C VAL A 952 13.53 -31.35 37.20
N ARG A 953 13.96 -30.07 37.08
CA ARG A 953 13.06 -28.95 36.73
C ARG A 953 13.75 -27.91 35.84
N PRO A 954 13.08 -27.42 34.77
CA PRO A 954 13.56 -26.28 34.00
C PRO A 954 13.59 -25.00 34.87
N GLU A 955 14.68 -24.24 34.78
CA GLU A 955 14.81 -22.91 35.39
C GLU A 955 14.30 -21.85 34.41
N PHE A 956 13.48 -20.92 34.91
CA PHE A 956 12.89 -19.85 34.11
C PHE A 956 13.25 -18.49 34.67
N PHE A 957 13.53 -17.56 33.76
CA PHE A 957 13.83 -16.18 34.07
C PHE A 957 12.85 -15.27 33.33
N PHE A 958 12.61 -14.09 33.88
CA PHE A 958 11.91 -13.02 33.17
C PHE A 958 12.84 -11.83 32.92
N ARG A 959 12.56 -11.10 31.84
CA ARG A 959 13.14 -9.78 31.54
C ARG A 959 12.01 -8.77 31.37
N LEU A 960 12.15 -7.62 32.00
CA LEU A 960 11.23 -6.49 31.86
C LEU A 960 11.92 -5.38 31.07
N ILE A 961 11.31 -4.95 29.97
CA ILE A 961 11.82 -3.89 29.09
C ILE A 961 10.76 -2.80 29.00
N TYR A 962 11.18 -1.54 29.03
CA TYR A 962 10.31 -0.40 28.78
C TYR A 962 11.00 0.58 27.84
N ASN A 963 10.41 0.83 26.67
CA ASN A 963 10.94 1.74 25.65
C ASN A 963 12.43 1.49 25.30
N GLY A 964 12.83 0.23 25.20
CA GLY A 964 14.19 -0.18 24.88
C GLY A 964 15.15 -0.24 26.07
N GLU A 965 14.73 0.17 27.27
CA GLU A 965 15.52 0.07 28.50
C GLU A 965 15.18 -1.20 29.29
N THR A 966 16.20 -1.93 29.76
CA THR A 966 15.99 -3.11 30.61
C THR A 966 15.80 -2.68 32.07
N LEU A 967 14.59 -2.89 32.60
CA LEU A 967 14.19 -2.44 33.94
C LEU A 967 14.04 -3.59 34.95
N THR A 968 14.42 -4.81 34.60
CA THR A 968 14.26 -6.01 35.44
C THR A 968 14.78 -5.81 36.88
N TRP A 969 15.94 -5.18 37.05
CA TRP A 969 16.57 -4.91 38.35
C TRP A 969 15.82 -3.92 39.25
N LEU A 970 14.86 -3.17 38.70
CA LEU A 970 14.00 -2.26 39.46
C LEU A 970 12.79 -2.97 40.09
N VAL A 971 12.52 -4.22 39.70
CA VAL A 971 11.55 -5.08 40.38
C VAL A 971 12.15 -5.51 41.73
N ASP A 972 11.41 -5.33 42.84
CA ASP A 972 11.94 -5.73 44.15
C ASP A 972 12.04 -7.25 44.23
N GLY A 973 13.18 -7.74 44.73
CA GLY A 973 13.54 -9.15 44.72
C GLY A 973 14.51 -9.53 43.61
N CYS A 974 14.68 -8.68 42.58
CA CYS A 974 15.67 -8.92 41.53
C CYS A 974 17.06 -8.37 41.88
N PRO A 975 18.15 -9.01 41.41
CA PRO A 975 19.51 -8.51 41.64
C PRO A 975 19.75 -7.16 40.95
N GLU A 976 20.63 -6.35 41.53
CA GLU A 976 21.00 -5.04 40.98
C GLU A 976 21.65 -5.19 39.59
N PHE A 977 21.28 -4.33 38.64
CA PHE A 977 21.71 -4.35 37.24
C PHE A 977 21.44 -5.65 36.46
N ALA A 978 20.68 -6.60 37.01
CA ALA A 978 20.38 -7.85 36.32
C ALA A 978 19.42 -7.63 35.13
N HIS A 979 19.78 -8.18 33.96
CA HIS A 979 18.90 -8.25 32.80
C HIS A 979 17.81 -9.33 32.95
N LEU A 980 18.17 -10.45 33.57
CA LEU A 980 17.30 -11.60 33.84
C LEU A 980 17.12 -11.77 35.34
N CYS A 981 15.91 -12.07 35.77
CA CYS A 981 15.56 -12.34 37.15
C CYS A 981 14.73 -13.63 37.23
N ASP A 982 14.83 -14.36 38.34
CA ASP A 982 14.08 -15.61 38.51
C ASP A 982 12.57 -15.34 38.39
N VAL A 983 11.87 -16.14 37.59
CA VAL A 983 10.43 -15.95 37.33
C VAL A 983 9.59 -16.07 38.60
N SER A 984 10.06 -16.79 39.63
CA SER A 984 9.41 -16.87 40.94
C SER A 984 9.17 -15.47 41.54
N VAL A 985 10.13 -14.55 41.40
CA VAL A 985 10.00 -13.16 41.90
C VAL A 985 8.80 -12.45 41.28
N LEU A 986 8.62 -12.58 39.96
CA LEU A 986 7.47 -12.02 39.25
C LEU A 986 6.17 -12.71 39.66
N THR A 987 6.17 -14.04 39.67
CA THR A 987 4.95 -14.83 39.94
C THR A 987 4.46 -14.67 41.38
N ASP A 988 5.32 -14.75 42.39
CA ASP A 988 4.97 -14.57 43.80
C ASP A 988 4.38 -13.19 44.05
N ARG A 989 5.00 -12.15 43.45
CA ARG A 989 4.50 -10.79 43.58
C ARG A 989 3.14 -10.63 42.91
N VAL A 990 3.01 -11.03 41.65
CA VAL A 990 1.78 -10.80 40.87
C VAL A 990 0.62 -11.64 41.40
N LEU A 991 0.84 -12.92 41.70
CA LEU A 991 -0.20 -13.83 42.19
C LEU A 991 -0.76 -13.43 43.57
N SER A 992 -0.02 -12.63 44.34
CA SER A 992 -0.51 -12.11 45.63
C SER A 992 -1.71 -11.16 45.49
N PHE A 993 -1.87 -10.50 44.34
CA PHE A 993 -2.94 -9.52 44.10
C PHE A 993 -3.75 -9.75 42.82
N ALA A 994 -3.21 -10.48 41.83
CA ALA A 994 -3.89 -10.76 40.57
C ALA A 994 -5.14 -11.62 40.78
N THR A 995 -6.31 -11.06 40.48
CA THR A 995 -7.58 -11.74 40.67
C THR A 995 -8.59 -11.33 39.61
N ARG A 996 -9.42 -12.29 39.18
CA ARG A 996 -10.60 -12.02 38.33
C ARG A 996 -11.82 -11.57 39.14
N LYS A 997 -11.78 -11.69 40.47
CA LYS A 997 -12.88 -11.26 41.35
C LYS A 997 -12.88 -9.74 41.46
N ASN A 998 -14.00 -9.11 41.14
CA ASN A 998 -14.25 -7.68 41.30
C ASN A 998 -14.39 -7.31 42.78
N GLY A 999 -13.32 -7.37 43.57
CA GLY A 999 -13.30 -7.15 45.03
C GLY A 999 -13.98 -5.84 45.44
N GLY A 1000 -15.30 -5.89 45.67
CA GLY A 1000 -16.15 -4.74 45.95
C GLY A 1000 -16.61 -3.92 44.74
N CYS A 1001 -16.26 -4.27 43.49
CA CYS A 1001 -16.63 -3.51 42.28
C CYS A 1001 -17.89 -4.05 41.54
N GLY A 1002 -18.70 -4.89 42.19
CA GLY A 1002 -19.98 -5.37 41.65
C GLY A 1002 -21.08 -4.32 41.77
N SER A 1003 -22.07 -4.34 40.87
CA SER A 1003 -23.31 -3.57 41.02
C SER A 1003 -23.98 -3.96 42.34
N ASN A 1004 -24.44 -2.96 43.11
CA ASN A 1004 -25.26 -3.13 44.30
C ASN A 1004 -26.57 -3.89 43.98
N GLU A 1005 -26.50 -5.21 43.96
CA GLU A 1005 -27.60 -6.16 44.17
C GLU A 1005 -26.99 -7.35 44.90
N ASP A 1006 -26.69 -7.16 46.18
CA ASP A 1006 -26.89 -8.13 47.27
C ASP A 1006 -26.16 -7.58 48.50
N GLY A 1007 -26.95 -7.21 49.51
CA GLY A 1007 -26.42 -6.72 50.77
C GLY A 1007 -25.81 -7.87 51.57
N ASP A 1008 -24.55 -7.72 51.94
CA ASP A 1008 -24.08 -8.19 53.24
C ASP A 1008 -22.89 -7.33 53.70
N ASP A 1009 -23.12 -6.57 54.76
CA ASP A 1009 -22.13 -5.78 55.47
C ASP A 1009 -21.25 -6.72 56.31
N THR A 1010 -20.12 -7.18 55.77
CA THR A 1010 -19.01 -7.62 56.63
C THR A 1010 -17.64 -7.27 56.04
N VAL A 1011 -16.97 -6.33 56.70
CA VAL A 1011 -15.53 -6.06 56.53
C VAL A 1011 -14.76 -7.15 57.30
N PRO A 1012 -13.79 -7.86 56.71
CA PRO A 1012 -12.80 -8.57 57.50
C PRO A 1012 -11.56 -7.69 57.71
N SER A 1013 -11.25 -7.52 58.98
CA SER A 1013 -10.04 -6.95 59.55
C SER A 1013 -8.80 -7.79 59.27
N SER A 1014 -7.66 -7.10 59.34
CA SER A 1014 -6.27 -7.57 59.38
C SER A 1014 -5.96 -8.83 60.20
N ALA A 1015 -4.86 -9.46 59.77
CA ALA A 1015 -3.88 -10.25 60.52
C ALA A 1015 -4.02 -11.79 60.49
N ASP A 1016 -2.85 -12.40 60.31
CA ASP A 1016 -2.45 -13.80 60.48
C ASP A 1016 -2.80 -14.77 59.33
N ASP A 1017 -1.80 -15.08 58.50
CA ASP A 1017 -1.34 -16.47 58.26
C ASP A 1017 -0.16 -16.49 57.24
N ASP A 1018 1.03 -16.77 57.76
CA ASP A 1018 2.32 -16.77 57.04
C ASP A 1018 2.69 -18.15 56.45
N ASP A 1019 1.72 -19.05 56.24
CA ASP A 1019 1.96 -20.44 55.80
C ASP A 1019 1.14 -20.89 54.57
N ASP A 1020 0.43 -19.99 53.88
CA ASP A 1020 -0.61 -20.39 52.90
C ASP A 1020 -0.22 -20.22 51.40
N VAL A 1021 1.02 -19.86 51.09
CA VAL A 1021 1.49 -19.65 49.70
C VAL A 1021 1.87 -20.97 49.01
N ALA A 1022 2.38 -21.96 49.76
CA ALA A 1022 2.77 -23.25 49.20
C ALA A 1022 1.57 -24.18 48.92
N ILE A 1023 0.45 -24.02 49.63
CA ILE A 1023 -0.75 -24.86 49.48
C ILE A 1023 -1.60 -24.43 48.27
N ARG A 1024 -1.65 -23.12 47.97
CA ARG A 1024 -2.40 -22.60 46.79
C ARG A 1024 -1.82 -23.02 45.45
N PHE A 1025 -0.52 -23.28 45.37
CA PHE A 1025 0.12 -23.81 44.15
C PHE A 1025 -0.29 -25.27 43.89
N GLN A 1026 -0.54 -26.03 44.96
CA GLN A 1026 -0.89 -27.46 44.87
C GLN A 1026 -2.40 -27.70 44.77
N GLU A 1027 -3.23 -26.82 45.33
CA GLU A 1027 -4.69 -26.85 45.15
C GLU A 1027 -5.11 -26.45 43.72
N ARG A 1028 -4.46 -25.48 43.08
CA ARG A 1028 -4.73 -25.16 41.66
C ARG A 1028 -4.29 -26.25 40.68
N LEU A 1029 -3.31 -27.08 41.04
CA LEU A 1029 -2.92 -28.26 40.24
C LEU A 1029 -3.94 -29.41 40.37
N ASN A 1030 -4.67 -29.48 41.48
CA ASN A 1030 -5.68 -30.52 41.72
C ASN A 1030 -7.12 -30.11 41.36
N GLU A 1031 -7.43 -28.81 41.31
CA GLU A 1031 -8.75 -28.33 40.85
C GLU A 1031 -8.94 -28.41 39.32
N THR A 1032 -7.87 -28.60 38.54
CA THR A 1032 -7.97 -28.93 37.10
C THR A 1032 -8.29 -30.40 36.83
N LEU A 1033 -8.35 -31.25 37.87
CA LEU A 1033 -8.49 -32.71 37.71
C LEU A 1033 -9.75 -33.34 38.31
N VAL A 1034 -10.58 -32.63 39.08
CA VAL A 1034 -11.85 -33.19 39.59
C VAL A 1034 -12.93 -32.10 39.71
N ASN A 1035 -13.67 -31.81 38.63
CA ASN A 1035 -15.14 -31.67 38.60
C ASN A 1035 -15.62 -31.16 37.23
N HIS A 1036 -16.07 -32.10 36.41
CA HIS A 1036 -16.53 -31.90 35.03
C HIS A 1036 -18.05 -31.73 34.94
N PRO A 1037 -18.56 -30.90 34.00
CA PRO A 1037 -19.77 -31.22 33.24
C PRO A 1037 -19.44 -31.86 31.87
N ILE A 1038 -18.16 -32.05 31.51
CA ILE A 1038 -17.74 -32.61 30.21
C ILE A 1038 -17.71 -34.15 30.22
N MET A 1039 -17.55 -34.81 31.37
CA MET A 1039 -17.58 -36.28 31.48
C MET A 1039 -18.94 -36.87 31.11
N VAL A 1040 -20.07 -36.15 31.29
CA VAL A 1040 -21.40 -36.65 30.86
C VAL A 1040 -21.55 -36.59 29.34
N ILE A 1041 -20.96 -35.58 28.69
CA ILE A 1041 -21.01 -35.42 27.22
C ILE A 1041 -20.02 -36.39 26.55
N VAL A 1042 -18.81 -36.54 27.10
CA VAL A 1042 -17.78 -37.45 26.58
C VAL A 1042 -18.16 -38.90 26.81
N VAL A 1043 -18.75 -39.27 27.96
CA VAL A 1043 -19.29 -40.64 28.16
C VAL A 1043 -20.51 -40.89 27.27
N SER A 1044 -21.38 -39.91 27.03
CA SER A 1044 -22.50 -40.04 26.07
C SER A 1044 -22.03 -40.19 24.61
N MET A 1045 -20.97 -39.47 24.21
CA MET A 1045 -20.38 -39.59 22.88
C MET A 1045 -19.60 -40.90 22.72
N ILE A 1046 -18.84 -41.33 23.72
CA ILE A 1046 -18.10 -42.60 23.71
C ILE A 1046 -19.07 -43.79 23.76
N THR A 1047 -20.14 -43.76 24.56
CA THR A 1047 -21.18 -44.81 24.53
C THR A 1047 -21.91 -44.86 23.20
N SER A 1048 -22.20 -43.73 22.55
CA SER A 1048 -22.79 -43.70 21.21
C SER A 1048 -21.83 -44.20 20.13
N PHE A 1049 -20.54 -43.90 20.25
CA PHE A 1049 -19.50 -44.36 19.34
C PHE A 1049 -19.22 -45.86 19.52
N VAL A 1050 -19.21 -46.37 20.76
CA VAL A 1050 -19.00 -47.79 21.08
C VAL A 1050 -20.23 -48.62 20.70
N VAL A 1051 -21.45 -48.15 20.97
CA VAL A 1051 -22.70 -48.84 20.56
C VAL A 1051 -22.88 -48.78 19.05
N GLY A 1052 -22.59 -47.65 18.40
CA GLY A 1052 -22.58 -47.51 16.95
C GLY A 1052 -21.52 -48.36 16.26
N SER A 1053 -20.32 -48.45 16.86
CA SER A 1053 -19.23 -49.32 16.36
C SER A 1053 -19.52 -50.79 16.59
N LEU A 1054 -20.19 -51.18 17.69
CA LEU A 1054 -20.64 -52.56 17.93
C LEU A 1054 -21.77 -52.97 16.99
N LEU A 1055 -22.73 -52.08 16.69
CA LEU A 1055 -23.78 -52.31 15.70
C LEU A 1055 -23.20 -52.42 14.28
N THR A 1056 -22.24 -51.56 13.94
CA THR A 1056 -21.53 -51.59 12.64
C THR A 1056 -20.65 -52.83 12.54
N PHE A 1057 -19.96 -53.23 13.62
CA PHE A 1057 -19.19 -54.46 13.68
C PHE A 1057 -20.08 -55.71 13.60
N CYS A 1058 -21.26 -55.71 14.23
CA CYS A 1058 -22.25 -56.78 14.08
C CYS A 1058 -22.84 -56.84 12.67
N LEU A 1059 -23.11 -55.70 12.02
CA LEU A 1059 -23.55 -55.62 10.62
C LEU A 1059 -22.46 -56.06 9.64
N VAL A 1060 -21.20 -55.68 9.88
CA VAL A 1060 -20.04 -56.08 9.09
C VAL A 1060 -19.72 -57.56 9.29
N MET A 1061 -19.87 -58.11 10.50
CA MET A 1061 -19.75 -59.55 10.78
C MET A 1061 -20.91 -60.36 10.19
N TRP A 1062 -22.13 -59.79 10.15
CA TRP A 1062 -23.29 -60.36 9.47
C TRP A 1062 -23.10 -60.39 7.95
N CYS A 1063 -22.54 -59.33 7.37
CA CYS A 1063 -22.18 -59.27 5.95
C CYS A 1063 -20.94 -60.13 5.60
N ARG A 1064 -19.92 -60.23 6.48
CA ARG A 1064 -18.72 -61.07 6.27
C ARG A 1064 -18.96 -62.57 6.41
N ARG A 1065 -20.07 -63.01 7.00
CA ARG A 1065 -20.50 -64.42 6.97
C ARG A 1065 -21.01 -64.88 5.59
N ARG A 1066 -21.06 -63.99 4.60
CA ARG A 1066 -21.33 -64.32 3.20
C ARG A 1066 -20.28 -63.67 2.29
N GLN A 1067 -19.09 -64.28 2.16
CA GLN A 1067 -18.44 -64.65 0.89
C GLN A 1067 -16.93 -64.97 1.05
N PRO A 1068 -16.34 -65.83 0.19
CA PRO A 1068 -15.09 -66.54 0.46
C PRO A 1068 -13.80 -65.95 -0.18
N LEU A 1069 -12.72 -65.94 0.62
CA LEU A 1069 -11.29 -66.28 0.38
C LEU A 1069 -10.53 -65.85 -0.91
N ARG A 1070 -9.41 -65.09 -0.73
CA ARG A 1070 -7.99 -65.47 -1.05
C ARG A 1070 -6.98 -64.34 -0.75
N LYS A 1071 -6.05 -64.53 0.22
CA LYS A 1071 -4.56 -64.72 0.13
C LYS A 1071 -3.79 -63.61 -0.62
N GLN A 1072 -3.00 -62.68 -0.03
CA GLN A 1072 -1.85 -62.69 0.92
C GLN A 1072 -0.49 -63.10 0.29
N ARG A 1073 0.50 -62.17 0.19
CA ARG A 1073 1.84 -62.21 0.84
C ARG A 1073 2.93 -61.27 0.25
N ASP A 1074 3.69 -60.64 1.18
CA ASP A 1074 5.17 -60.47 1.33
C ASP A 1074 6.02 -59.90 0.17
N GLN A 1075 7.15 -59.18 0.31
CA GLN A 1075 8.13 -58.82 1.38
C GLN A 1075 9.11 -57.77 0.76
N SER A 1076 9.51 -56.68 1.43
CA SER A 1076 10.80 -56.40 2.13
C SER A 1076 12.15 -56.43 1.36
N ASP A 1077 12.89 -55.32 1.51
CA ASP A 1077 14.35 -55.11 1.64
C ASP A 1077 15.27 -54.77 0.43
N LEU A 1078 16.16 -53.78 0.71
CA LEU A 1078 17.59 -53.60 0.35
C LEU A 1078 18.02 -52.39 -0.53
N VAL A 1079 18.72 -51.46 0.15
CA VAL A 1079 20.11 -50.96 -0.06
C VAL A 1079 20.50 -50.10 -1.29
N GLN A 1080 21.37 -49.14 -0.96
CA GLN A 1080 22.09 -48.08 -1.66
C GLN A 1080 22.78 -48.39 -3.00
N ASP A 1081 23.07 -47.26 -3.67
CA ASP A 1081 24.23 -46.89 -4.50
C ASP A 1081 24.09 -46.75 -6.02
N SER A 1082 24.24 -45.49 -6.43
CA SER A 1082 25.01 -44.92 -7.55
C SER A 1082 24.96 -45.50 -8.97
N ASP A 1083 24.71 -44.55 -9.88
CA ASP A 1083 25.37 -44.32 -11.16
C ASP A 1083 24.91 -45.02 -12.47
N MET A 1084 24.63 -44.11 -13.42
CA MET A 1084 24.84 -44.15 -14.87
C MET A 1084 23.98 -45.06 -15.77
N ASN A 1085 23.14 -44.37 -16.55
CA ASN A 1085 23.14 -44.34 -18.03
C ASN A 1085 23.41 -45.66 -18.79
N THR A 1086 22.43 -46.16 -19.55
CA THR A 1086 22.30 -45.95 -21.03
C THR A 1086 21.31 -46.95 -21.66
N SER A 1087 20.45 -46.41 -22.53
CA SER A 1087 20.03 -46.90 -23.87
C SER A 1087 19.49 -48.33 -24.11
N ASP A 1088 18.32 -48.31 -24.78
CA ASP A 1088 17.95 -49.07 -25.98
C ASP A 1088 17.28 -50.46 -25.89
N MET A 1089 16.02 -50.43 -26.37
CA MET A 1089 15.36 -51.30 -27.37
C MET A 1089 15.24 -52.82 -27.13
N GLU A 1090 13.99 -53.32 -27.08
CA GLU A 1090 13.35 -54.16 -28.13
C GLU A 1090 12.10 -54.88 -27.54
N GLU A 1091 10.91 -54.54 -28.06
CA GLU A 1091 9.74 -55.44 -28.26
C GLU A 1091 10.11 -56.51 -29.34
N PRO A 1092 9.40 -57.65 -29.58
CA PRO A 1092 7.94 -57.85 -29.55
C PRO A 1092 7.41 -59.28 -29.22
N ASP A 1093 6.09 -59.46 -29.45
CA ASP A 1093 5.32 -60.68 -29.86
C ASP A 1093 4.15 -61.13 -28.97
N ILE A 1094 2.99 -60.48 -29.17
CA ILE A 1094 1.69 -60.99 -29.69
C ILE A 1094 1.51 -62.54 -29.67
N VAL A 1095 0.43 -63.16 -29.12
CA VAL A 1095 -0.79 -63.61 -29.85
C VAL A 1095 -1.76 -64.41 -28.93
N ILE A 1096 -2.99 -63.88 -28.81
CA ILE A 1096 -4.37 -64.47 -28.86
C ILE A 1096 -4.87 -65.46 -27.76
N ASP A 1097 -5.89 -65.06 -26.97
CA ASP A 1097 -7.35 -65.27 -27.22
C ASP A 1097 -8.18 -64.18 -26.51
#